data_AF-A0A2N2W5B3-F1
#
_entry.id   AF-A0A2N2W5B3-F1
#
_cell.length_a   1.000
_cell.length_b   1.000
_cell.length_c   1.000
_cell.angle_alpha   90.00
_cell.angle_beta   90.00
_cell.angle_gamma   90.00
#
_symmetry.space_group_name_H-M   'P 1'
#
loop_
_entity.id
_entity.type
_entity.pdbx_description
1 polymer ?
#
loop_
_entity_poly.entity_id
_entity_poly.type
_entity_poly.pdbx_seq_one_letter_code
_entity_poly.pdbx_strand_id
1 'polypeptide(L)'
;MLQIEYFRYFTFLKFLEKISINNPSNQLNHQNTLLKMRKIFTLLLAFATMVAMANPVDMKVAEKVAVNYYTHYAPSSIHDYSLSGSFATTYEGTTTYFTFAFTSGGFVMVAADDASIPVLGYSFEGVISPEVYNPAAEAWFENYNKEMVEITRSKMSNLETRPQWDNILTNNMEREVLDVNPLLTTTWDQGCYYNTLCPTETGAGFGSCNHAWTGCVATTMSQIMKYHAFPANGIGYHSYTHADYGLQSANFGSTTYNYAAMPNNVTSANTAVATLMYHAGVSVNMQYGADGSGAFSEDVPFALVNYFNYAPTVELKSKTNYPVMADWYALLRNDLDAGRPVYYAGSSTASGGHAWVCDGYRISDNKFHFNWGWSGSYNGYFAIGSLNPGGNNFNDDNRIIIGIQPGNNTATWLEHNTGFSAASRGINYMHAVSPSVAWAIAYDGSGGAATINEFARTTNGGETWTTGQVLGGTTYGLGNICALNENIAYVAVYNGVGNQDNTCGVYKTTNGGLTWTQLPGALQGSASFANNVYFWNEQEGMCHGDVRDGYFEIYTTVNGGSTWQRVPQANITGGTPASGEGGWTSVIEATGPNTIMFGTNKSKVYISDDRGMHWRITNANYTGATNGGINLIAFSDASNGIVAQSIAPITFRKTSNGGATWEAFTPTGPFLTSDLMAVPGSPNTYVSTGAATGATGVSYSFDGGLNWTYFGGTSSKQFLGGDFYDNTCGYAGGFNENQYNGGMYRMIGELGGSAVGAIVSITPVEIDVTMQVDEIVTNPLTISNTGDAALTWNIEIDPVTATWLSVNQTSGTIPVGQSTEVTVTLDGTGLTAGEYDAFIVVNNNSTNNPIVDIPVYLTVEAATLQAPSNLEASVELNDVTLTWLAPASPDVLGYDVYKNDAIIAESVTETTYLDENLDNGTYSYYVTAVYDSGDSDPSNIVEVQITGIGVENISTTALLTVYPNPAGNTLNVMSKSDIKNLRLVSIDGQLVFEMNNCGKEARINTSNLKSGLYMLYISTADGQSTQKVSVR
;
A
#
# COMPACT_ATOMS: atom_id res chain seq x y z
N MET A 1 -25.18 54.35 23.20
CA MET A 1 -26.36 55.20 23.51
C MET A 1 -25.97 56.59 24.08
N LEU A 2 -24.98 56.70 24.96
CA LEU A 2 -24.53 57.97 25.58
C LEU A 2 -23.96 59.03 24.61
N GLN A 3 -23.34 58.64 23.49
CA GLN A 3 -22.83 59.61 22.49
C GLN A 3 -23.94 60.33 21.72
N ILE A 4 -25.11 59.69 21.52
CA ILE A 4 -26.24 60.29 20.77
C ILE A 4 -26.97 61.32 21.64
N GLU A 5 -27.06 61.10 22.96
CA GLU A 5 -27.60 62.10 23.89
C GLU A 5 -26.65 63.28 24.09
N TYR A 6 -25.34 63.05 24.09
CA TYR A 6 -24.33 64.13 24.16
C TYR A 6 -24.46 65.12 23.00
N PHE A 7 -24.68 64.61 21.79
CA PHE A 7 -24.85 65.44 20.59
C PHE A 7 -26.17 66.23 20.61
N ARG A 8 -27.27 65.62 21.08
CA ARG A 8 -28.57 66.31 21.24
C ARG A 8 -28.51 67.41 22.31
N TYR A 9 -27.81 67.17 23.42
CA TYR A 9 -27.66 68.15 24.50
C TYR A 9 -26.78 69.34 24.09
N PHE A 10 -25.66 69.11 23.38
CA PHE A 10 -24.83 70.19 22.85
C PHE A 10 -25.53 71.04 21.79
N THR A 11 -26.40 70.42 20.98
CA THR A 11 -27.22 71.13 19.99
C THR A 11 -28.30 71.98 20.66
N PHE A 12 -28.89 71.51 21.77
CA PHE A 12 -29.85 72.25 22.58
C PHE A 12 -29.21 73.44 23.33
N LEU A 13 -27.98 73.28 23.84
CA LEU A 13 -27.21 74.36 24.46
C LEU A 13 -26.83 75.46 23.46
N LYS A 14 -26.40 75.10 22.24
CA LYS A 14 -26.15 76.08 21.17
C LYS A 14 -27.42 76.79 20.69
N PHE A 15 -28.58 76.14 20.77
CA PHE A 15 -29.87 76.74 20.46
C PHE A 15 -30.28 77.76 21.53
N LEU A 16 -30.06 77.47 22.81
CA LEU A 16 -30.31 78.39 23.92
C LEU A 16 -29.35 79.60 23.93
N GLU A 17 -28.07 79.40 23.57
CA GLU A 17 -27.11 80.49 23.39
C GLU A 17 -27.55 81.47 22.29
N LYS A 18 -28.17 80.97 21.22
CA LYS A 18 -28.69 81.79 20.11
C LYS A 18 -29.93 82.62 20.48
N ILE A 19 -30.75 82.13 21.41
CA ILE A 19 -31.94 82.85 21.91
C ILE A 19 -31.55 83.99 22.87
N SER A 20 -30.41 83.88 23.56
CA SER A 20 -29.95 84.86 24.55
C SER A 20 -29.38 86.17 23.97
N ILE A 21 -29.17 86.27 22.65
CA ILE A 21 -28.53 87.44 22.02
C ILE A 21 -29.52 88.61 21.79
N ASN A 22 -30.84 88.38 21.87
CA ASN A 22 -31.85 89.38 21.46
C ASN A 22 -32.62 90.08 22.59
N ASN A 23 -32.21 90.00 23.86
CA ASN A 23 -32.86 90.78 24.93
C ASN A 23 -31.90 91.15 26.08
N PRO A 24 -31.49 92.43 26.23
CA PRO A 24 -30.45 92.83 27.20
C PRO A 24 -30.89 92.82 28.68
N SER A 25 -32.15 92.55 28.99
CA SER A 25 -32.72 92.74 30.33
C SER A 25 -32.62 91.53 31.28
N ASN A 26 -32.04 90.39 30.85
CA ASN A 26 -32.01 89.16 31.66
C ASN A 26 -30.62 88.52 31.84
N GLN A 27 -29.53 89.24 31.57
CA GLN A 27 -28.17 88.68 31.65
C GLN A 27 -27.74 88.24 33.07
N LEU A 28 -28.22 88.90 34.13
CA LEU A 28 -27.78 88.59 35.49
C LEU A 28 -28.38 87.29 36.06
N ASN A 29 -29.64 86.97 35.73
CA ASN A 29 -30.29 85.73 36.18
C ASN A 29 -29.85 84.51 35.36
N HIS A 30 -29.49 84.70 34.09
CA HIS A 30 -29.01 83.62 33.23
C HIS A 30 -27.60 83.16 33.60
N GLN A 31 -26.69 84.10 33.91
CA GLN A 31 -25.33 83.80 34.38
C GLN A 31 -25.33 83.03 35.70
N ASN A 32 -26.18 83.39 36.66
CA ASN A 32 -26.27 82.67 37.94
C ASN A 32 -26.88 81.26 37.83
N THR A 33 -27.80 81.05 36.88
CA THR A 33 -28.39 79.73 36.61
C THR A 33 -27.41 78.82 35.86
N LEU A 34 -26.68 79.36 34.89
CA LEU A 34 -25.58 78.67 34.19
C LEU A 34 -24.40 78.36 35.13
N LEU A 35 -24.10 79.22 36.12
CA LEU A 35 -23.04 78.98 37.10
C LEU A 35 -23.45 77.93 38.15
N LYS A 36 -24.72 77.89 38.58
CA LYS A 36 -25.26 76.82 39.43
C LYS A 36 -25.37 75.48 38.70
N MET A 37 -25.83 75.48 37.45
CA MET A 37 -25.84 74.27 36.62
C MET A 37 -24.42 73.80 36.29
N ARG A 38 -23.48 74.70 36.00
CA ARG A 38 -22.04 74.33 35.88
C ARG A 38 -21.50 73.75 37.17
N LYS A 39 -21.77 74.33 38.34
CA LYS A 39 -21.29 73.77 39.62
C LYS A 39 -21.93 72.41 39.96
N ILE A 40 -23.21 72.20 39.65
CA ILE A 40 -23.89 70.90 39.82
C ILE A 40 -23.38 69.88 38.79
N PHE A 41 -23.15 70.28 37.54
CA PHE A 41 -22.57 69.43 36.51
C PHE A 41 -21.10 69.14 36.77
N THR A 42 -20.32 70.07 37.34
CA THR A 42 -18.93 69.84 37.77
C THR A 42 -18.85 69.01 39.04
N LEU A 43 -19.83 69.08 39.96
CA LEU A 43 -19.93 68.14 41.09
C LEU A 43 -20.37 66.74 40.62
N LEU A 44 -21.31 66.65 39.67
CA LEU A 44 -21.74 65.38 39.06
C LEU A 44 -20.66 64.80 38.15
N LEU A 45 -19.86 65.62 37.48
CA LEU A 45 -18.69 65.20 36.72
C LEU A 45 -17.55 64.82 37.66
N ALA A 46 -17.37 65.49 38.80
CA ALA A 46 -16.39 65.10 39.83
C ALA A 46 -16.79 63.81 40.57
N PHE A 47 -18.08 63.51 40.72
CA PHE A 47 -18.57 62.21 41.19
C PHE A 47 -18.59 61.14 40.08
N ALA A 48 -18.76 61.53 38.82
CA ALA A 48 -18.66 60.63 37.65
C ALA A 48 -17.22 60.44 37.13
N THR A 49 -16.24 61.15 37.71
CA THR A 49 -14.80 60.94 37.46
C THR A 49 -14.10 60.24 38.62
N MET A 50 -14.81 59.47 39.44
CA MET A 50 -14.20 58.22 39.92
C MET A 50 -14.06 57.30 38.72
N VAL A 51 -13.11 57.64 37.84
CA VAL A 51 -12.56 56.66 36.91
C VAL A 51 -11.98 55.61 37.83
N ALA A 52 -12.60 54.44 37.84
CA ALA A 52 -12.15 53.28 38.58
C ALA A 52 -10.74 52.95 38.05
N MET A 53 -9.74 53.46 38.78
CA MET A 53 -8.34 53.20 38.50
C MET A 53 -7.97 51.96 39.31
N ALA A 54 -7.28 51.03 38.65
CA ALA A 54 -6.62 49.90 39.28
C ALA A 54 -5.88 50.33 40.55
N ASN A 55 -6.07 49.59 41.64
CA ASN A 55 -5.26 49.74 42.84
C ASN A 55 -4.61 48.40 43.21
N PRO A 56 -3.36 48.44 43.72
CA PRO A 56 -2.76 47.29 44.36
C PRO A 56 -3.67 46.76 45.48
N VAL A 57 -3.89 45.45 45.48
CA VAL A 57 -4.64 44.74 46.51
C VAL A 57 -3.67 44.39 47.62
N ASP A 58 -3.99 44.76 48.86
CA ASP A 58 -3.20 44.34 50.01
C ASP A 58 -3.51 42.89 50.42
N MET A 59 -2.58 42.27 51.14
CA MET A 59 -2.67 40.87 51.55
C MET A 59 -3.91 40.57 52.42
N LYS A 60 -4.44 41.54 53.19
CA LYS A 60 -5.63 41.32 54.03
C LYS A 60 -6.91 41.26 53.21
N VAL A 61 -7.02 42.12 52.19
CA VAL A 61 -8.12 42.06 51.23
C VAL A 61 -8.05 40.75 50.46
N ALA A 62 -6.86 40.35 50.00
CA ALA A 62 -6.65 39.08 49.30
C ALA A 62 -6.99 37.87 50.18
N GLU A 63 -6.63 37.88 51.47
CA GLU A 63 -6.96 36.82 52.43
C GLU A 63 -8.47 36.67 52.59
N LYS A 64 -9.20 37.79 52.73
CA LYS A 64 -10.66 37.79 52.82
C LYS A 64 -11.29 37.21 51.56
N VAL A 65 -10.79 37.57 50.38
CA VAL A 65 -11.23 37.01 49.10
C VAL A 65 -10.98 35.50 49.07
N ALA A 66 -9.78 35.04 49.44
CA ALA A 66 -9.44 33.63 49.48
C ALA A 66 -10.37 32.81 50.38
N VAL A 67 -10.59 33.26 51.62
CA VAL A 67 -11.46 32.56 52.59
C VAL A 67 -12.91 32.54 52.13
N ASN A 68 -13.44 33.68 51.66
CA ASN A 68 -14.81 33.75 51.15
C ASN A 68 -15.01 32.79 49.96
N TYR A 69 -14.07 32.83 49.00
CA TYR A 69 -14.11 31.99 47.81
C TYR A 69 -14.03 30.50 48.14
N TYR A 70 -13.05 30.12 48.96
CA TYR A 70 -12.86 28.73 49.38
C TYR A 70 -14.08 28.20 50.12
N THR A 71 -14.62 28.96 51.08
CA THR A 71 -15.82 28.58 51.84
C THR A 71 -17.04 28.40 50.95
N HIS A 72 -17.24 29.31 49.98
CA HIS A 72 -18.40 29.25 49.09
C HIS A 72 -18.37 28.02 48.17
N TYR A 73 -17.18 27.64 47.70
CA TYR A 73 -17.03 26.60 46.68
C TYR A 73 -16.57 25.24 47.22
N ALA A 74 -16.18 25.15 48.50
CA ALA A 74 -15.74 23.91 49.10
C ALA A 74 -16.79 22.78 48.97
N PRO A 75 -16.34 21.53 48.76
CA PRO A 75 -17.21 20.36 48.85
C PRO A 75 -17.72 20.18 50.29
N SER A 76 -18.86 19.50 50.44
CA SER A 76 -19.52 19.29 51.73
C SER A 76 -18.72 18.47 52.73
N SER A 77 -17.64 17.80 52.30
CA SER A 77 -16.70 17.10 53.17
C SER A 77 -15.82 18.06 53.99
N ILE A 78 -15.62 19.30 53.53
CA ILE A 78 -14.73 20.27 54.17
C ILE A 78 -15.52 21.18 55.12
N HIS A 79 -15.10 21.17 56.39
CA HIS A 79 -15.76 21.90 57.48
C HIS A 79 -14.82 22.89 58.20
N ASP A 80 -13.51 22.80 57.98
CA ASP A 80 -12.52 23.74 58.52
C ASP A 80 -11.92 24.56 57.37
N TYR A 81 -12.15 25.87 57.41
CA TYR A 81 -11.72 26.84 56.40
C TYR A 81 -10.55 27.71 56.90
N SER A 82 -9.86 27.29 57.97
CA SER A 82 -8.72 28.03 58.49
C SER A 82 -7.49 27.89 57.59
N LEU A 83 -6.65 28.92 57.61
CA LEU A 83 -5.43 28.97 56.81
C LEU A 83 -4.30 28.22 57.52
N SER A 84 -3.56 27.41 56.77
CA SER A 84 -2.31 26.77 57.21
C SER A 84 -1.09 27.62 56.88
N GLY A 85 -1.18 28.53 55.90
CA GLY A 85 -0.11 29.46 55.56
C GLY A 85 -0.47 30.37 54.38
N SER A 86 0.39 31.37 54.14
CA SER A 86 0.25 32.28 53.00
C SER A 86 1.60 32.82 52.55
N PHE A 87 1.74 33.14 51.27
CA PHE A 87 2.92 33.80 50.71
C PHE A 87 2.56 34.73 49.56
N ALA A 88 3.47 35.65 49.24
CA ALA A 88 3.35 36.56 48.10
C ALA A 88 4.32 36.14 46.99
N THR A 89 3.86 36.16 45.74
CA THR A 89 4.71 35.96 44.57
C THR A 89 5.11 37.32 44.01
N THR A 90 6.39 37.46 43.67
CA THR A 90 6.95 38.69 43.08
C THR A 90 7.66 38.38 41.77
N TYR A 91 7.44 39.20 40.74
CA TYR A 91 8.11 39.11 39.45
C TYR A 91 8.52 40.51 39.00
N GLU A 92 9.78 40.68 38.55
CA GLU A 92 10.36 41.98 38.17
C GLU A 92 10.13 43.12 39.19
N GLY A 93 10.18 42.79 40.49
CA GLY A 93 9.98 43.74 41.59
C GLY A 93 8.52 44.14 41.87
N THR A 94 7.56 43.53 41.17
CA THR A 94 6.12 43.73 41.37
C THR A 94 5.52 42.50 42.05
N THR A 95 4.72 42.70 43.10
CA THR A 95 3.89 41.63 43.66
C THR A 95 2.76 41.32 42.68
N THR A 96 2.66 40.06 42.24
CA THR A 96 1.73 39.64 41.18
C THR A 96 0.47 39.01 41.74
N TYR A 97 0.61 38.12 42.73
CA TYR A 97 -0.50 37.48 43.43
C TYR A 97 -0.08 36.99 44.83
N PHE A 98 -1.08 36.67 45.64
CA PHE A 98 -0.94 36.04 46.96
C PHE A 98 -1.53 34.64 46.93
N THR A 99 -0.89 33.69 47.60
CA THR A 99 -1.38 32.32 47.71
C THR A 99 -1.67 32.00 49.17
N PHE A 100 -2.84 31.41 49.41
CA PHE A 100 -3.33 31.03 50.74
C PHE A 100 -3.60 29.53 50.77
N ALA A 101 -2.94 28.79 51.67
CA ALA A 101 -3.13 27.36 51.87
C ALA A 101 -4.06 27.10 53.05
N PHE A 102 -4.88 26.04 52.98
CA PHE A 102 -5.90 25.73 54.00
C PHE A 102 -5.52 24.50 54.83
N THR A 103 -5.96 24.45 56.10
CA THR A 103 -5.70 23.33 57.01
C THR A 103 -6.36 22.03 56.57
N SER A 104 -7.54 22.12 55.95
CA SER A 104 -8.26 20.99 55.36
C SER A 104 -7.68 20.51 54.02
N GLY A 105 -6.61 21.13 53.52
CA GLY A 105 -6.03 20.87 52.20
C GLY A 105 -6.44 21.90 51.14
N GLY A 106 -5.70 21.98 50.04
CA GLY A 106 -5.99 22.94 48.99
C GLY A 106 -5.39 24.33 49.19
N PHE A 107 -5.65 25.21 48.22
CA PHE A 107 -5.14 26.57 48.19
C PHE A 107 -6.04 27.49 47.36
N VAL A 108 -5.86 28.81 47.52
CA VAL A 108 -6.43 29.83 46.63
C VAL A 108 -5.34 30.86 46.27
N MET A 109 -5.21 31.16 44.99
CA MET A 109 -4.34 32.19 44.42
C MET A 109 -5.16 33.42 44.07
N VAL A 110 -4.85 34.56 44.70
CA VAL A 110 -5.60 35.82 44.58
C VAL A 110 -4.70 36.90 43.98
N ALA A 111 -5.18 37.58 42.94
CA ALA A 111 -4.41 38.62 42.25
C ALA A 111 -4.03 39.78 43.19
N ALA A 112 -2.86 40.37 42.98
CA ALA A 112 -2.36 41.50 43.77
C ALA A 112 -2.77 42.88 43.22
N ASP A 113 -3.60 42.93 42.18
CA ASP A 113 -4.14 44.16 41.60
C ASP A 113 -5.60 43.94 41.19
N ASP A 114 -6.49 44.88 41.53
CA ASP A 114 -7.93 44.73 41.33
C ASP A 114 -8.39 44.95 39.88
N ALA A 115 -7.50 45.37 38.98
CA ALA A 115 -7.71 45.30 37.53
C ALA A 115 -7.57 43.89 36.96
N SER A 116 -7.13 42.91 37.73
CA SER A 116 -7.20 41.49 37.35
C SER A 116 -8.46 40.83 37.89
N ILE A 117 -8.86 39.70 37.30
CA ILE A 117 -9.82 38.79 37.93
C ILE A 117 -9.33 38.41 39.34
N PRO A 118 -10.24 38.31 40.32
CA PRO A 118 -9.84 38.19 41.73
C PRO A 118 -9.09 36.91 42.06
N VAL A 119 -9.58 35.76 41.57
CA VAL A 119 -9.00 34.44 41.85
C VAL A 119 -8.42 33.88 40.55
N LEU A 120 -7.11 33.63 40.56
CA LEU A 120 -6.34 33.12 39.41
C LEU A 120 -6.43 31.60 39.33
N GLY A 121 -6.40 30.93 40.49
CA GLY A 121 -6.57 29.49 40.59
C GLY A 121 -6.79 29.02 42.02
N TYR A 122 -7.31 27.81 42.19
CA TYR A 122 -7.56 27.22 43.49
C TYR A 122 -7.61 25.69 43.43
N SER A 123 -7.50 25.05 44.58
CA SER A 123 -7.70 23.62 44.76
C SER A 123 -8.30 23.33 46.12
N PHE A 124 -9.02 22.22 46.26
CA PHE A 124 -9.52 21.73 47.56
C PHE A 124 -8.66 20.60 48.14
N GLU A 125 -7.83 19.97 47.32
CA GLU A 125 -7.02 18.80 47.71
C GLU A 125 -5.54 18.97 47.36
N GLY A 126 -5.24 19.70 46.29
CA GLY A 126 -3.88 19.93 45.81
C GLY A 126 -3.04 20.77 46.76
N VAL A 127 -1.73 20.57 46.69
CA VAL A 127 -0.74 21.34 47.45
C VAL A 127 -0.01 22.32 46.54
N ILE A 128 0.37 23.48 47.09
CA ILE A 128 1.14 24.52 46.40
C ILE A 128 2.29 24.98 47.30
N SER A 129 3.44 25.26 46.70
CA SER A 129 4.66 25.71 47.38
C SER A 129 5.04 27.11 46.90
N PRO A 130 5.74 27.93 47.73
CA PRO A 130 6.36 29.18 47.27
C PRO A 130 7.38 28.96 46.15
N GLU A 131 8.11 27.85 46.21
CA GLU A 131 9.00 27.40 45.14
C GLU A 131 8.24 26.39 44.27
N VAL A 132 7.91 26.80 43.04
CA VAL A 132 7.16 25.98 42.08
C VAL A 132 8.15 25.10 41.35
N TYR A 133 8.12 23.80 41.64
CA TYR A 133 9.03 22.81 41.05
C TYR A 133 8.36 21.93 39.99
N ASN A 134 7.04 22.04 39.81
CA ASN A 134 6.33 21.40 38.70
C ASN A 134 6.50 22.29 37.47
N PRO A 135 7.23 21.84 36.43
CA PRO A 135 7.56 22.68 35.29
C PRO A 135 6.33 23.17 34.50
N ALA A 136 5.28 22.35 34.38
CA ALA A 136 4.04 22.72 33.68
C ALA A 136 3.27 23.82 34.41
N ALA A 137 3.16 23.70 35.74
CA ALA A 137 2.54 24.73 36.57
C ALA A 137 3.42 26.00 36.62
N GLU A 138 4.74 25.86 36.65
CA GLU A 138 5.69 26.97 36.62
C GLU A 138 5.52 27.81 35.35
N ALA A 139 5.47 27.16 34.17
CA ALA A 139 5.21 27.82 32.89
C ALA A 139 3.92 28.65 32.92
N TRP A 140 2.85 28.05 33.45
CA TRP A 140 1.55 28.69 33.55
C TRP A 140 1.57 29.91 34.48
N PHE A 141 2.20 29.77 35.64
CA PHE A 141 2.30 30.84 36.63
C PHE A 141 3.26 31.95 36.23
N GLU A 142 4.31 31.65 35.46
CA GLU A 142 5.18 32.66 34.83
C GLU A 142 4.38 33.56 33.89
N ASN A 143 3.47 32.98 33.10
CA ASN A 143 2.63 33.77 32.21
C ASN A 143 1.62 34.63 32.97
N TYR A 144 1.03 34.13 34.07
CA TYR A 144 0.26 34.97 35.00
C TYR A 144 1.11 36.13 35.56
N ASN A 145 2.36 35.86 35.95
CA ASN A 145 3.25 36.88 36.47
C ASN A 145 3.53 37.99 35.44
N LYS A 146 3.83 37.62 34.19
CA LYS A 146 4.08 38.58 33.09
C LYS A 146 2.88 39.48 32.83
N GLU A 147 1.68 38.91 32.76
CA GLU A 147 0.47 39.71 32.54
C GLU A 147 0.13 40.58 33.74
N MET A 148 0.26 40.09 34.97
CA MET A 148 0.02 40.89 36.17
C MET A 148 0.96 42.09 36.25
N VAL A 149 2.23 41.92 35.86
CA VAL A 149 3.18 43.02 35.74
C VAL A 149 2.72 44.05 34.71
N GLU A 150 2.22 43.61 33.56
CA GLU A 150 1.70 44.50 32.52
C GLU A 150 0.43 45.24 32.98
N ILE A 151 -0.53 44.55 33.59
CA ILE A 151 -1.74 45.15 34.20
C ILE A 151 -1.34 46.27 35.16
N THR A 152 -0.39 45.99 36.05
CA THR A 152 0.08 46.94 37.08
C THR A 152 0.82 48.12 36.46
N ARG A 153 1.76 47.87 35.54
CA ARG A 153 2.59 48.91 34.90
C ARG A 153 1.77 49.83 34.00
N SER A 154 0.87 49.25 33.22
CA SER A 154 0.00 49.97 32.28
C SER A 154 -1.24 50.58 32.95
N LYS A 155 -1.46 50.31 34.24
CA LYS A 155 -2.59 50.83 35.03
C LYS A 155 -3.93 50.58 34.33
N MET A 156 -4.14 49.31 33.95
CA MET A 156 -5.34 48.91 33.22
C MET A 156 -6.63 49.23 33.98
N SER A 157 -7.77 49.26 33.29
CA SER A 157 -9.04 49.53 33.94
C SER A 157 -9.54 48.31 34.72
N ASN A 158 -10.11 48.54 35.91
CA ASN A 158 -10.79 47.52 36.71
C ASN A 158 -12.32 47.55 36.53
N LEU A 159 -12.86 48.27 35.54
CA LEU A 159 -14.33 48.41 35.37
C LEU A 159 -15.04 47.06 35.19
N GLU A 160 -14.41 46.09 34.53
CA GLU A 160 -15.00 44.78 34.26
C GLU A 160 -14.68 43.74 35.36
N THR A 161 -13.58 43.92 36.09
CA THR A 161 -13.16 43.00 37.16
C THR A 161 -13.73 43.38 38.52
N ARG A 162 -13.99 44.68 38.76
CA ARG A 162 -14.49 45.19 40.04
C ARG A 162 -15.77 44.52 40.54
N PRO A 163 -16.80 44.27 39.71
CA PRO A 163 -17.99 43.55 40.14
C PRO A 163 -17.68 42.14 40.67
N GLN A 164 -16.68 41.47 40.09
CA GLN A 164 -16.25 40.13 40.53
C GLN A 164 -15.62 40.19 41.92
N TRP A 165 -14.73 41.16 42.16
CA TRP A 165 -14.15 41.41 43.48
C TRP A 165 -15.22 41.70 44.53
N ASP A 166 -16.15 42.61 44.23
CA ASP A 166 -17.20 43.01 45.17
C ASP A 166 -18.14 41.84 45.49
N ASN A 167 -18.48 40.99 44.51
CA ASN A 167 -19.27 39.77 44.73
C ASN A 167 -18.59 38.81 45.72
N ILE A 168 -17.29 38.55 45.57
CA ILE A 168 -16.58 37.66 46.50
C ILE A 168 -16.46 38.31 47.89
N LEU A 169 -16.08 39.59 47.96
CA LEU A 169 -15.91 40.32 49.23
C LEU A 169 -17.20 40.43 50.05
N THR A 170 -18.35 40.42 49.39
CA THR A 170 -19.68 40.49 50.00
C THR A 170 -20.39 39.13 50.12
N ASN A 171 -19.75 38.03 49.73
CA ASN A 171 -20.34 36.67 49.69
C ASN A 171 -21.61 36.58 48.81
N ASN A 172 -21.65 37.37 47.74
CA ASN A 172 -22.72 37.35 46.73
C ASN A 172 -22.26 36.61 45.45
N MET A 173 -21.62 35.46 45.62
CA MET A 173 -21.21 34.58 44.53
C MET A 173 -22.34 33.61 44.18
N GLU A 174 -22.45 33.29 42.89
CA GLU A 174 -23.38 32.26 42.40
C GLU A 174 -22.67 30.91 42.35
N ARG A 175 -23.40 29.83 42.66
CA ARG A 175 -22.97 28.45 42.43
C ARG A 175 -23.95 27.84 41.43
N GLU A 176 -23.52 27.67 40.19
CA GLU A 176 -24.31 27.00 39.15
C GLU A 176 -24.15 25.47 39.22
N VAL A 177 -25.06 24.75 38.56
CA VAL A 177 -25.13 23.27 38.58
C VAL A 177 -24.45 22.63 37.36
N LEU A 178 -24.04 23.41 36.36
CA LEU A 178 -23.46 22.93 35.09
C LEU A 178 -21.92 22.80 35.16
N ASP A 179 -21.41 22.23 36.25
CA ASP A 179 -19.99 21.93 36.43
C ASP A 179 -19.66 20.51 35.95
N VAL A 180 -18.48 20.32 35.37
CA VAL A 180 -17.87 19.00 35.22
C VAL A 180 -16.78 18.87 36.28
N ASN A 181 -17.04 18.02 37.29
CA ASN A 181 -16.03 17.66 38.29
C ASN A 181 -14.83 16.96 37.62
N PRO A 182 -13.63 16.97 38.25
CA PRO A 182 -12.45 16.34 37.68
C PRO A 182 -12.73 14.88 37.30
N LEU A 183 -12.56 14.56 36.02
CA LEU A 183 -12.84 13.24 35.44
C LEU A 183 -11.76 12.23 35.81
N LEU A 184 -10.49 12.66 35.91
CA LEU A 184 -9.39 11.77 36.26
C LEU A 184 -9.38 11.53 37.76
N THR A 185 -9.17 10.26 38.13
CA THR A 185 -8.86 9.86 39.50
C THR A 185 -7.38 9.59 39.72
N THR A 186 -6.57 9.57 38.65
CA THR A 186 -5.13 9.31 38.71
C THR A 186 -4.38 10.55 39.17
N THR A 187 -3.35 10.34 39.99
CA THR A 187 -2.35 11.35 40.36
C THR A 187 -0.98 10.83 39.94
N TRP A 188 -0.83 10.46 38.66
CA TRP A 188 0.40 9.86 38.16
C TRP A 188 1.55 10.87 38.06
N ASP A 189 2.76 10.34 37.96
CA ASP A 189 4.02 11.09 37.88
C ASP A 189 4.89 10.52 36.74
N GLN A 190 6.06 11.12 36.53
CA GLN A 190 7.02 10.78 35.50
C GLN A 190 8.25 10.02 36.02
N GLY A 191 8.50 10.08 37.33
CA GLY A 191 9.70 9.54 37.95
C GLY A 191 9.60 8.07 38.33
N CYS A 192 10.23 7.73 39.45
CA CYS A 192 10.36 6.39 39.99
C CYS A 192 9.06 5.59 39.92
N TYR A 193 9.17 4.29 39.57
CA TYR A 193 8.08 3.34 39.36
C TYR A 193 7.26 3.54 38.07
N TYR A 194 7.10 4.77 37.59
CA TYR A 194 6.46 5.07 36.30
C TYR A 194 7.43 4.85 35.14
N ASN A 195 8.70 5.18 35.33
CA ASN A 195 9.74 5.11 34.30
C ASN A 195 10.60 3.84 34.31
N THR A 196 10.17 2.78 35.00
CA THR A 196 11.01 1.56 35.19
C THR A 196 11.38 0.85 33.88
N LEU A 197 10.64 1.11 32.78
CA LEU A 197 10.96 0.57 31.46
C LEU A 197 11.60 1.61 30.52
N CYS A 198 11.74 2.87 30.96
CA CYS A 198 12.48 3.88 30.21
C CYS A 198 14.00 3.55 30.23
N PRO A 199 14.80 4.13 29.33
CA PRO A 199 16.24 3.88 29.29
C PRO A 199 16.94 4.16 30.63
N THR A 200 17.94 3.35 30.97
CA THR A 200 18.76 3.56 32.17
C THR A 200 19.64 4.80 32.00
N GLU A 201 19.71 5.64 33.03
CA GLU A 201 20.47 6.89 33.01
C GLU A 201 21.21 7.13 34.35
N THR A 202 22.52 6.92 34.32
CA THR A 202 23.44 7.20 35.43
C THR A 202 23.71 8.70 35.56
N GLY A 203 22.74 9.42 36.11
CA GLY A 203 22.79 10.88 36.24
C GLY A 203 21.42 11.54 36.33
N ALA A 204 20.35 10.78 36.07
CA ALA A 204 19.00 11.29 36.16
C ALA A 204 18.71 11.83 37.58
N GLY A 205 18.09 13.00 37.64
CA GLY A 205 17.88 13.77 38.87
C GLY A 205 17.20 12.98 40.00
N PHE A 206 17.27 13.51 41.22
CA PHE A 206 16.64 12.88 42.39
C PHE A 206 15.14 12.62 42.11
N GLY A 207 14.71 11.37 42.27
CA GLY A 207 13.34 10.93 41.97
C GLY A 207 13.17 10.14 40.67
N SER A 208 14.18 10.11 39.80
CA SER A 208 14.18 9.33 38.54
C SER A 208 14.47 7.83 38.71
N CYS A 209 15.08 7.43 39.83
CA CYS A 209 15.48 6.05 40.12
C CYS A 209 16.40 5.42 39.04
N ASN A 210 17.38 6.18 38.53
CA ASN A 210 18.39 5.77 37.52
C ASN A 210 17.81 5.42 36.15
N HIS A 211 16.66 5.97 35.80
CA HIS A 211 16.07 5.85 34.47
C HIS A 211 15.72 7.26 33.96
N ALA A 212 15.70 7.44 32.65
CA ALA A 212 15.15 8.64 32.03
C ALA A 212 13.70 8.88 32.51
N TRP A 213 13.27 10.14 32.53
CA TRP A 213 11.87 10.45 32.87
C TRP A 213 10.91 9.89 31.81
N THR A 214 9.66 9.58 32.18
CA THR A 214 8.69 9.11 31.17
C THR A 214 8.37 10.18 30.12
N GLY A 215 8.38 11.45 30.54
CA GLY A 215 7.98 12.61 29.74
C GLY A 215 6.52 13.01 29.96
N CYS A 216 6.26 14.32 29.94
CA CYS A 216 4.94 14.89 30.23
C CYS A 216 3.89 14.48 29.20
N VAL A 217 4.28 14.36 27.92
CA VAL A 217 3.41 13.88 26.83
C VAL A 217 2.96 12.45 27.08
N ALA A 218 3.89 11.54 27.36
CA ALA A 218 3.59 10.14 27.64
C ALA A 218 2.71 9.97 28.89
N THR A 219 2.98 10.76 29.94
CA THR A 219 2.19 10.76 31.18
C THR A 219 0.76 11.25 30.94
N THR A 220 0.60 12.32 30.16
CA THR A 220 -0.70 12.87 29.79
C THR A 220 -1.51 11.86 28.97
N MET A 221 -0.92 11.28 27.93
CA MET A 221 -1.55 10.22 27.14
C MET A 221 -1.95 9.03 28.00
N SER A 222 -1.06 8.57 28.89
CA SER A 222 -1.29 7.38 29.72
C SER A 222 -2.41 7.59 30.74
N GLN A 223 -2.52 8.77 31.35
CA GLN A 223 -3.63 9.09 32.25
C GLN A 223 -4.97 9.08 31.52
N ILE A 224 -5.03 9.63 30.30
CA ILE A 224 -6.24 9.59 29.47
C ILE A 224 -6.57 8.14 29.07
N MET A 225 -5.59 7.34 28.63
CA MET A 225 -5.80 5.92 28.33
C MET A 225 -6.30 5.13 29.54
N LYS A 226 -5.79 5.42 30.74
CA LYS A 226 -6.26 4.83 31.99
C LYS A 226 -7.69 5.23 32.33
N TYR A 227 -8.09 6.48 32.11
CA TYR A 227 -9.47 6.93 32.31
C TYR A 227 -10.45 6.14 31.42
N HIS A 228 -10.07 5.89 30.17
CA HIS A 228 -10.88 5.13 29.21
C HIS A 228 -10.80 3.61 29.44
N ALA A 229 -9.79 3.15 30.17
CA ALA A 229 -9.37 1.75 30.23
C ALA A 229 -9.25 1.12 28.82
N PHE A 230 -8.66 1.88 27.88
CA PHE A 230 -8.60 1.54 26.46
C PHE A 230 -7.24 1.96 25.84
N PRO A 231 -6.70 1.19 24.88
CA PRO A 231 -7.25 -0.06 24.33
C PRO A 231 -6.85 -1.31 25.12
N ALA A 232 -7.62 -2.40 25.00
CA ALA A 232 -7.20 -3.69 25.56
C ALA A 232 -5.88 -4.17 24.92
N ASN A 233 -5.75 -3.98 23.60
CA ASN A 233 -4.57 -4.29 22.80
C ASN A 233 -4.26 -3.10 21.88
N GLY A 234 -2.99 -2.75 21.72
CA GLY A 234 -2.60 -1.75 20.73
C GLY A 234 -2.57 -2.32 19.31
N ILE A 235 -2.02 -1.56 18.37
CA ILE A 235 -1.91 -1.93 16.96
C ILE A 235 -0.47 -1.79 16.48
N GLY A 236 0.02 -2.84 15.81
CA GLY A 236 1.30 -2.80 15.11
C GLY A 236 2.52 -2.63 16.03
N TYR A 237 3.56 -2.02 15.47
CA TYR A 237 4.86 -1.83 16.09
C TYR A 237 5.45 -0.50 15.64
N HIS A 238 6.26 0.11 16.50
CA HIS A 238 7.05 1.29 16.14
C HIS A 238 8.43 1.25 16.78
N SER A 239 9.41 1.85 16.10
CA SER A 239 10.76 2.04 16.63
C SER A 239 11.52 3.17 15.97
N TYR A 240 12.37 3.81 16.76
CA TYR A 240 13.28 4.89 16.34
C TYR A 240 14.59 4.76 17.10
N THR A 241 15.67 5.37 16.59
CA THR A 241 16.95 5.40 17.32
C THR A 241 17.15 6.74 18.01
N HIS A 242 17.25 6.70 19.33
CA HIS A 242 17.63 7.85 20.14
C HIS A 242 19.15 8.08 20.05
N ALA A 243 19.57 9.34 20.00
CA ALA A 243 20.99 9.70 19.89
C ALA A 243 21.83 9.13 21.05
N ASP A 244 21.33 9.28 22.29
CA ASP A 244 22.06 8.86 23.49
C ASP A 244 21.71 7.44 24.00
N TYR A 245 20.49 6.95 23.77
CA TYR A 245 19.99 5.69 24.35
C TYR A 245 19.84 4.56 23.33
N GLY A 246 20.17 4.79 22.05
CA GLY A 246 20.04 3.81 21.00
C GLY A 246 18.58 3.46 20.67
N LEU A 247 18.36 2.26 20.14
CA LEU A 247 17.05 1.81 19.65
C LEU A 247 15.99 1.80 20.76
N GLN A 248 14.89 2.50 20.52
CA GLN A 248 13.68 2.44 21.31
C GLN A 248 12.59 1.76 20.48
N SER A 249 11.82 0.86 21.08
CA SER A 249 10.85 0.05 20.34
C SER A 249 9.69 -0.40 21.20
N ALA A 250 8.51 -0.50 20.59
CA ALA A 250 7.30 -0.99 21.23
C ALA A 250 6.46 -1.77 20.23
N ASN A 251 6.08 -3.00 20.60
CA ASN A 251 5.10 -3.79 19.86
C ASN A 251 3.74 -3.64 20.54
N PHE A 252 2.92 -2.72 20.05
CA PHE A 252 1.61 -2.42 20.61
C PHE A 252 0.62 -3.56 20.33
N GLY A 253 0.69 -4.15 19.13
CA GLY A 253 -0.17 -5.26 18.70
C GLY A 253 -0.02 -6.54 19.53
N SER A 254 1.18 -6.81 20.04
CA SER A 254 1.42 -7.97 20.93
C SER A 254 1.19 -7.66 22.42
N THR A 255 0.91 -6.40 22.77
CA THR A 255 0.76 -5.96 24.16
C THR A 255 -0.70 -5.93 24.57
N THR A 256 -1.01 -6.55 25.71
CA THR A 256 -2.34 -6.43 26.37
C THR A 256 -2.22 -5.52 27.59
N TYR A 257 -2.94 -4.40 27.60
CA TYR A 257 -2.88 -3.43 28.69
C TYR A 257 -3.84 -3.80 29.83
N ASN A 258 -3.30 -4.26 30.96
CA ASN A 258 -4.11 -4.60 32.14
C ASN A 258 -4.41 -3.36 32.99
N TYR A 259 -5.39 -2.54 32.57
CA TYR A 259 -5.77 -1.33 33.30
C TYR A 259 -6.25 -1.61 34.74
N ALA A 260 -6.84 -2.77 35.02
CA ALA A 260 -7.28 -3.12 36.37
C ALA A 260 -6.11 -3.24 37.36
N ALA A 261 -4.90 -3.57 36.88
CA ALA A 261 -3.68 -3.63 37.69
C ALA A 261 -3.00 -2.26 37.89
N MET A 262 -3.51 -1.19 37.26
CA MET A 262 -2.92 0.15 37.34
C MET A 262 -3.63 0.97 38.44
N PRO A 263 -2.97 1.26 39.57
CA PRO A 263 -3.56 2.05 40.65
C PRO A 263 -3.62 3.55 40.29
N ASN A 264 -4.45 4.31 41.00
CA ASN A 264 -4.56 5.76 40.81
C ASN A 264 -3.32 6.54 41.25
N ASN A 265 -2.52 5.99 42.16
CA ASN A 265 -1.22 6.50 42.57
C ASN A 265 -0.23 5.33 42.68
N VAL A 266 1.00 5.50 42.21
CA VAL A 266 2.04 4.45 42.20
C VAL A 266 3.09 4.78 43.26
N THR A 267 3.14 3.96 44.32
CA THR A 267 4.11 4.10 45.42
C THR A 267 5.16 2.98 45.45
N SER A 268 5.06 2.02 44.52
CA SER A 268 5.97 0.88 44.34
C SER A 268 5.95 0.44 42.88
N ALA A 269 6.99 -0.26 42.43
CA ALA A 269 7.12 -0.70 41.03
C ALA A 269 5.84 -1.36 40.51
N ASN A 270 5.31 -0.86 39.39
CA ASN A 270 4.13 -1.38 38.72
C ASN A 270 4.40 -1.48 37.22
N THR A 271 4.64 -2.69 36.74
CA THR A 271 5.02 -2.93 35.36
C THR A 271 3.90 -2.60 34.38
N ALA A 272 2.62 -2.70 34.77
CA ALA A 272 1.50 -2.34 33.90
C ALA A 272 1.52 -0.83 33.60
N VAL A 273 1.70 0.01 34.63
CA VAL A 273 1.84 1.47 34.45
C VAL A 273 3.11 1.80 33.66
N ALA A 274 4.25 1.20 34.01
CA ALA A 274 5.51 1.47 33.32
C ALA A 274 5.48 1.05 31.83
N THR A 275 4.77 -0.03 31.50
CA THR A 275 4.58 -0.46 30.09
C THR A 275 3.75 0.56 29.33
N LEU A 276 2.63 1.02 29.89
CA LEU A 276 1.79 2.04 29.25
C LEU A 276 2.57 3.35 29.02
N MET A 277 3.31 3.80 30.03
CA MET A 277 4.14 5.01 29.96
C MET A 277 5.23 4.90 28.90
N TYR A 278 5.98 3.80 28.88
CA TYR A 278 7.04 3.58 27.90
C TYR A 278 6.47 3.47 26.48
N HIS A 279 5.38 2.73 26.29
CA HIS A 279 4.75 2.60 24.98
C HIS A 279 4.21 3.95 24.48
N ALA A 280 3.57 4.74 25.36
CA ALA A 280 3.14 6.09 25.02
C ALA A 280 4.33 6.96 24.59
N GLY A 281 5.46 6.90 25.29
CA GLY A 281 6.69 7.60 24.89
C GLY A 281 7.25 7.15 23.55
N VAL A 282 7.39 5.83 23.33
CA VAL A 282 7.90 5.30 22.06
C VAL A 282 7.02 5.73 20.89
N SER A 283 5.70 5.70 21.05
CA SER A 283 4.73 6.04 19.99
C SER A 283 4.84 7.47 19.43
N VAL A 284 5.53 8.37 20.15
CA VAL A 284 5.73 9.78 19.80
C VAL A 284 7.22 10.16 19.72
N ASN A 285 8.10 9.19 19.44
CA ASN A 285 9.54 9.41 19.29
C ASN A 285 10.19 10.17 20.46
N MET A 286 9.85 9.80 21.71
CA MET A 286 10.29 10.49 22.91
C MET A 286 11.80 10.73 22.93
N GLN A 287 12.21 12.00 23.10
CA GLN A 287 13.58 12.36 23.39
C GLN A 287 13.79 12.15 24.90
N TYR A 288 14.18 10.93 25.27
CA TYR A 288 14.45 10.55 26.65
C TYR A 288 15.63 11.34 27.22
N GLY A 289 15.69 11.53 28.54
CA GLY A 289 16.77 12.29 29.14
C GLY A 289 16.78 12.29 30.68
N ALA A 290 17.95 12.62 31.22
CA ALA A 290 18.25 12.67 32.66
C ALA A 290 17.49 13.79 33.40
N ASP A 291 17.35 14.95 32.75
CA ASP A 291 16.77 16.18 33.31
C ASP A 291 15.31 16.41 32.87
N GLY A 292 14.76 15.47 32.07
CA GLY A 292 13.43 15.54 31.51
C GLY A 292 13.36 14.78 30.20
N SER A 293 12.15 14.51 29.71
CA SER A 293 11.93 13.85 28.42
C SER A 293 10.83 14.56 27.64
N GLY A 294 11.07 14.78 26.35
CA GLY A 294 10.24 15.64 25.51
C GLY A 294 9.80 14.97 24.20
N ALA A 295 8.59 15.30 23.76
CA ALA A 295 8.03 14.87 22.48
C ALA A 295 7.11 15.98 21.93
N PHE A 296 6.82 15.95 20.63
CA PHE A 296 5.90 16.90 20.02
C PHE A 296 4.44 16.47 20.26
N SER A 297 3.59 17.42 20.65
CA SER A 297 2.16 17.13 20.85
C SER A 297 1.44 16.85 19.52
N GLU A 298 2.02 17.28 18.41
CA GLU A 298 1.59 17.02 17.03
C GLU A 298 1.65 15.53 16.65
N ASP A 299 2.45 14.72 17.34
CA ASP A 299 2.55 13.28 17.10
C ASP A 299 1.47 12.48 17.83
N VAL A 300 0.85 13.07 18.86
CA VAL A 300 -0.12 12.38 19.72
C VAL A 300 -1.39 11.97 18.97
N PRO A 301 -2.00 12.78 18.07
CA PRO A 301 -3.15 12.33 17.28
C PRO A 301 -2.85 11.09 16.44
N PHE A 302 -1.69 11.09 15.76
CA PHE A 302 -1.25 9.93 14.98
C PHE A 302 -1.10 8.71 15.88
N ALA A 303 -0.42 8.84 17.01
CA ALA A 303 -0.17 7.73 17.92
C ALA A 303 -1.45 7.14 18.52
N LEU A 304 -2.36 7.98 19.03
CA LEU A 304 -3.61 7.54 19.63
C LEU A 304 -4.48 6.77 18.61
N VAL A 305 -4.63 7.30 17.39
CA VAL A 305 -5.44 6.66 16.36
C VAL A 305 -4.78 5.38 15.85
N ASN A 306 -3.48 5.44 15.56
CA ASN A 306 -2.83 4.41 14.75
C ASN A 306 -2.11 3.31 15.54
N TYR A 307 -1.69 3.58 16.77
CA TYR A 307 -1.06 2.59 17.66
C TYR A 307 -1.96 2.18 18.83
N PHE A 308 -2.91 3.03 19.23
CA PHE A 308 -3.81 2.77 20.36
C PHE A 308 -5.29 2.68 19.98
N ASN A 309 -5.62 2.63 18.69
CA ASN A 309 -6.97 2.42 18.16
C ASN A 309 -8.04 3.40 18.65
N TYR A 310 -7.66 4.63 19.00
CA TYR A 310 -8.63 5.69 19.30
C TYR A 310 -9.37 6.13 18.04
N ALA A 311 -10.58 6.68 18.23
CA ALA A 311 -11.42 7.11 17.13
C ALA A 311 -10.73 8.17 16.25
N PRO A 312 -11.02 8.23 14.93
CA PRO A 312 -10.39 9.18 14.02
C PRO A 312 -10.81 10.65 14.29
N THR A 313 -11.68 10.87 15.27
CA THR A 313 -12.07 12.20 15.78
C THR A 313 -10.97 12.90 16.57
N VAL A 314 -9.87 12.21 16.91
CA VAL A 314 -8.74 12.79 17.63
C VAL A 314 -8.07 13.87 16.77
N GLU A 315 -8.08 15.11 17.24
CA GLU A 315 -7.57 16.25 16.48
C GLU A 315 -6.85 17.26 17.38
N LEU A 316 -5.69 17.74 16.94
CA LEU A 316 -4.98 18.84 17.58
C LEU A 316 -5.54 20.19 17.14
N LYS A 317 -5.83 21.07 18.10
CA LYS A 317 -6.24 22.45 17.89
C LYS A 317 -5.24 23.41 18.53
N SER A 318 -4.79 24.40 17.77
CA SER A 318 -3.93 25.48 18.27
C SER A 318 -4.75 26.68 18.70
N LYS A 319 -4.46 27.23 19.88
CA LYS A 319 -5.13 28.42 20.44
C LYS A 319 -5.00 29.66 19.55
N THR A 320 -3.91 29.76 18.79
CA THR A 320 -3.68 30.82 17.80
C THR A 320 -4.78 30.88 16.72
N ASN A 321 -5.43 29.75 16.41
CA ASN A 321 -6.50 29.68 15.42
C ASN A 321 -7.88 30.06 15.99
N TYR A 322 -7.98 30.31 17.30
CA TYR A 322 -9.23 30.64 18.01
C TYR A 322 -9.08 31.96 18.76
N PRO A 323 -9.03 33.11 18.06
CA PRO A 323 -8.77 34.41 18.69
C PRO A 323 -9.87 34.85 19.67
N VAL A 324 -11.09 34.31 19.54
CA VAL A 324 -12.21 34.55 20.45
C VAL A 324 -12.18 33.50 21.58
N MET A 325 -12.00 33.94 22.84
CA MET A 325 -11.91 33.00 23.99
C MET A 325 -13.14 32.10 24.14
N ALA A 326 -14.33 32.61 23.84
CA ALA A 326 -15.56 31.83 23.93
C ALA A 326 -15.52 30.57 23.04
N ASP A 327 -14.90 30.66 21.86
CA ASP A 327 -14.74 29.51 20.96
C ASP A 327 -13.76 28.49 21.54
N TRP A 328 -12.69 28.95 22.18
CA TRP A 328 -11.73 28.07 22.87
C TRP A 328 -12.36 27.35 24.07
N TYR A 329 -13.14 28.07 24.88
CA TYR A 329 -13.90 27.47 25.99
C TYR A 329 -14.92 26.46 25.48
N ALA A 330 -15.58 26.73 24.35
CA ALA A 330 -16.53 25.81 23.76
C ALA A 330 -15.85 24.49 23.36
N LEU A 331 -14.65 24.51 22.78
CA LEU A 331 -13.91 23.28 22.46
C LEU A 331 -13.63 22.43 23.70
N LEU A 332 -13.11 23.04 24.76
CA LEU A 332 -12.81 22.35 26.03
C LEU A 332 -14.08 21.76 26.63
N ARG A 333 -15.14 22.57 26.74
CA ARG A 333 -16.40 22.14 27.38
C ARG A 333 -17.12 21.06 26.58
N ASN A 334 -17.12 21.13 25.24
CA ASN A 334 -17.76 20.10 24.41
C ASN A 334 -17.21 18.70 24.68
N ASP A 335 -15.91 18.57 24.93
CA ASP A 335 -15.29 17.29 25.29
C ASP A 335 -15.55 16.91 26.74
N LEU A 336 -15.38 17.86 27.67
CA LEU A 336 -15.61 17.62 29.10
C LEU A 336 -17.08 17.25 29.41
N ASP A 337 -18.04 17.93 28.78
CA ASP A 337 -19.48 17.65 28.89
C ASP A 337 -19.83 16.26 28.35
N ALA A 338 -19.05 15.77 27.39
CA ALA A 338 -19.17 14.42 26.85
C ALA A 338 -18.37 13.37 27.64
N GLY A 339 -17.79 13.75 28.78
CA GLY A 339 -16.97 12.86 29.61
C GLY A 339 -15.63 12.50 28.96
N ARG A 340 -15.06 13.36 28.13
CA ARG A 340 -13.74 13.17 27.50
C ARG A 340 -12.72 14.14 28.13
N PRO A 341 -11.74 13.65 28.90
CA PRO A 341 -10.63 14.48 29.36
C PRO A 341 -9.83 14.99 28.17
N VAL A 342 -9.45 16.27 28.22
CA VAL A 342 -8.76 16.95 27.13
C VAL A 342 -7.27 16.97 27.41
N TYR A 343 -6.47 16.47 26.45
CA TYR A 343 -5.03 16.68 26.47
C TYR A 343 -4.77 18.17 26.23
N TYR A 344 -3.95 18.78 27.08
CA TYR A 344 -3.61 20.19 27.01
C TYR A 344 -2.08 20.34 26.98
N ALA A 345 -1.57 21.25 26.16
CA ALA A 345 -0.16 21.58 26.12
C ALA A 345 0.08 23.07 25.95
N GLY A 346 1.24 23.53 26.36
CA GLY A 346 1.69 24.92 26.23
C GLY A 346 3.20 25.04 26.42
N SER A 347 3.75 26.22 26.15
CA SER A 347 5.18 26.49 26.28
C SER A 347 5.45 27.80 27.03
N SER A 348 6.61 27.88 27.71
CA SER A 348 7.13 29.16 28.21
C SER A 348 8.66 29.22 28.13
N THR A 349 9.20 30.43 28.32
CA THR A 349 10.64 30.68 28.39
C THR A 349 11.31 30.09 29.63
N ALA A 350 10.59 29.91 30.74
CA ALA A 350 11.16 29.35 31.96
C ALA A 350 11.33 27.83 31.92
N SER A 351 10.42 27.08 31.29
CA SER A 351 10.40 25.61 31.41
C SER A 351 10.33 24.82 30.09
N GLY A 352 10.22 25.51 28.94
CA GLY A 352 10.04 24.85 27.64
C GLY A 352 8.59 24.39 27.39
N GLY A 353 8.39 23.40 26.52
CA GLY A 353 7.07 22.85 26.19
C GLY A 353 6.62 21.76 27.16
N HIS A 354 5.36 21.81 27.60
CA HIS A 354 4.77 20.84 28.54
C HIS A 354 3.36 20.41 28.15
N ALA A 355 2.95 19.26 28.68
CA ALA A 355 1.63 18.67 28.51
C ALA A 355 1.03 18.23 29.85
N TRP A 356 -0.29 18.33 29.96
CA TRP A 356 -1.10 17.96 31.12
C TRP A 356 -2.54 17.66 30.69
N VAL A 357 -3.40 17.22 31.62
CA VAL A 357 -4.80 16.94 31.32
C VAL A 357 -5.68 18.05 31.85
N CYS A 358 -6.57 18.57 31.01
CA CYS A 358 -7.74 19.34 31.41
C CYS A 358 -8.92 18.38 31.54
N ASP A 359 -9.41 18.15 32.75
CA ASP A 359 -10.37 17.08 33.06
C ASP A 359 -11.60 17.58 33.82
N GLY A 360 -11.83 18.88 33.89
CA GLY A 360 -13.04 19.43 34.48
C GLY A 360 -13.16 20.93 34.28
N TYR A 361 -14.31 21.49 34.59
CA TYR A 361 -14.50 22.93 34.63
C TYR A 361 -15.61 23.32 35.60
N ARG A 362 -15.56 24.59 36.03
CA ARG A 362 -16.63 25.24 36.77
C ARG A 362 -17.14 26.43 36.00
N ILE A 363 -18.44 26.47 35.76
CA ILE A 363 -19.04 27.51 34.92
C ILE A 363 -19.15 28.83 35.67
N SER A 364 -19.46 28.78 36.97
CA SER A 364 -19.76 29.98 37.78
C SER A 364 -18.55 30.89 37.99
N ASP A 365 -17.34 30.36 37.86
CA ASP A 365 -16.08 31.11 37.95
C ASP A 365 -15.21 31.03 36.68
N ASN A 366 -15.74 30.35 35.65
CA ASN A 366 -15.11 30.09 34.36
C ASN A 366 -13.67 29.54 34.44
N LYS A 367 -13.43 28.57 35.35
CA LYS A 367 -12.12 27.93 35.52
C LYS A 367 -12.12 26.48 35.13
N PHE A 368 -10.96 25.99 34.70
CA PHE A 368 -10.76 24.63 34.22
C PHE A 368 -9.85 23.88 35.18
N HIS A 369 -10.19 22.63 35.47
CA HIS A 369 -9.40 21.78 36.32
C HIS A 369 -8.26 21.16 35.51
N PHE A 370 -7.05 21.27 36.05
CA PHE A 370 -5.84 20.71 35.47
C PHE A 370 -5.23 19.64 36.38
N ASN A 371 -4.94 18.49 35.77
CA ASN A 371 -4.08 17.46 36.33
C ASN A 371 -2.72 17.51 35.62
N TRP A 372 -1.71 17.99 36.34
CA TRP A 372 -0.40 18.28 35.77
C TRP A 372 0.50 17.06 35.54
N GLY A 373 0.13 15.88 36.07
CA GLY A 373 0.97 14.67 35.97
C GLY A 373 2.23 14.70 36.86
N TRP A 374 2.10 15.28 38.07
CA TRP A 374 3.17 15.40 39.06
C TRP A 374 2.69 15.00 40.47
N SER A 375 2.23 13.75 40.63
CA SER A 375 1.78 13.22 41.93
C SER A 375 0.63 14.01 42.59
N GLY A 376 -0.18 14.71 41.78
CA GLY A 376 -1.27 15.57 42.25
C GLY A 376 -0.83 16.96 42.74
N SER A 377 0.47 17.25 42.75
CA SER A 377 1.00 18.57 43.10
C SER A 377 0.44 19.64 42.16
N TYR A 378 -0.06 20.72 42.75
CA TYR A 378 -0.69 21.86 42.07
C TYR A 378 -1.97 21.54 41.28
N ASN A 379 -2.52 20.31 41.32
CA ASN A 379 -3.79 20.02 40.65
C ASN A 379 -4.90 20.93 41.19
N GLY A 380 -5.71 21.49 40.31
CA GLY A 380 -6.72 22.48 40.70
C GLY A 380 -7.37 23.18 39.51
N TYR A 381 -8.25 24.13 39.83
CA TYR A 381 -8.99 24.94 38.88
C TYR A 381 -8.23 26.24 38.59
N PHE A 382 -7.95 26.53 37.32
CA PHE A 382 -7.17 27.68 36.89
C PHE A 382 -7.89 28.49 35.82
N ALA A 383 -7.65 29.81 35.80
CA ALA A 383 -8.18 30.70 34.77
C ALA A 383 -7.43 30.51 33.45
N ILE A 384 -8.15 30.44 32.34
CA ILE A 384 -7.60 30.39 30.98
C ILE A 384 -8.01 31.68 30.26
N GLY A 385 -7.09 32.30 29.51
CA GLY A 385 -7.37 33.55 28.79
C GLY A 385 -6.96 34.77 29.61
N SER A 386 -7.11 35.99 29.09
CA SER A 386 -6.59 37.21 29.75
C SER A 386 -7.09 37.41 31.20
N LEU A 387 -6.18 37.81 32.07
CA LEU A 387 -6.44 38.18 33.46
C LEU A 387 -7.17 39.52 33.59
N ASN A 388 -7.08 40.39 32.60
CA ASN A 388 -7.92 41.59 32.45
C ASN A 388 -8.69 41.51 31.13
N PRO A 389 -10.04 41.54 31.12
CA PRO A 389 -10.82 41.39 29.87
C PRO A 389 -10.47 42.35 28.71
N GLY A 390 -9.82 43.49 28.97
CA GLY A 390 -9.31 44.43 27.95
C GLY A 390 -7.79 44.36 27.72
N GLY A 391 -7.11 43.37 28.30
CA GLY A 391 -5.66 43.19 28.29
C GLY A 391 -5.15 42.18 27.27
N ASN A 392 -3.88 41.78 27.43
CA ASN A 392 -3.22 40.81 26.55
C ASN A 392 -3.56 39.38 26.97
N ASN A 393 -3.63 38.45 26.02
CA ASN A 393 -3.76 37.03 26.35
C ASN A 393 -2.38 36.41 26.63
N PHE A 394 -2.26 35.64 27.71
CA PHE A 394 -0.96 35.12 28.19
C PHE A 394 -0.63 33.70 27.69
N ASN A 395 -1.50 33.11 26.87
CA ASN A 395 -1.48 31.67 26.60
C ASN A 395 -1.74 31.29 25.13
N ASP A 396 -1.32 32.17 24.21
CA ASP A 396 -1.62 32.05 22.78
C ASP A 396 -0.97 30.85 22.08
N ASP A 397 0.17 30.33 22.59
CA ASP A 397 0.84 29.13 22.05
C ASP A 397 0.31 27.82 22.69
N ASN A 398 -0.85 27.85 23.34
CA ASN A 398 -1.48 26.66 23.87
C ASN A 398 -2.08 25.78 22.76
N ARG A 399 -2.12 24.47 23.02
CA ARG A 399 -2.70 23.47 22.13
C ARG A 399 -3.55 22.52 22.94
N ILE A 400 -4.59 21.99 22.33
CA ILE A 400 -5.41 20.92 22.89
C ILE A 400 -5.56 19.79 21.90
N ILE A 401 -5.78 18.58 22.39
CA ILE A 401 -6.22 17.47 21.56
C ILE A 401 -7.59 17.03 22.05
N ILE A 402 -8.57 17.18 21.16
CA ILE A 402 -9.99 16.89 21.40
C ILE A 402 -10.40 15.61 20.68
N GLY A 403 -11.61 15.12 20.98
CA GLY A 403 -12.18 13.94 20.32
C GLY A 403 -11.50 12.63 20.74
N ILE A 404 -10.78 12.64 21.85
CA ILE A 404 -10.12 11.45 22.40
C ILE A 404 -11.18 10.54 23.01
N GLN A 405 -11.54 9.48 22.27
CA GLN A 405 -12.47 8.44 22.71
C GLN A 405 -12.11 7.09 22.11
N PRO A 406 -12.52 5.97 22.74
CA PRO A 406 -12.24 4.64 22.21
C PRO A 406 -12.75 4.52 20.77
N GLY A 407 -11.92 3.94 19.89
CA GLY A 407 -12.23 3.76 18.48
C GLY A 407 -12.43 2.30 18.10
N ASN A 408 -12.65 2.09 16.80
CA ASN A 408 -12.69 0.79 16.16
C ASN A 408 -12.27 0.96 14.70
N ASN A 409 -11.03 1.37 14.49
CA ASN A 409 -10.52 1.69 13.15
C ASN A 409 -10.34 0.40 12.36
N THR A 410 -10.88 0.37 11.14
CA THR A 410 -10.81 -0.82 10.26
C THR A 410 -9.48 -0.90 9.54
N ALA A 411 -8.85 0.25 9.31
CA ALA A 411 -7.51 0.41 8.75
C ALA A 411 -6.73 1.49 9.49
N THR A 412 -5.41 1.36 9.50
CA THR A 412 -4.49 2.29 10.17
C THR A 412 -3.16 2.39 9.43
N TRP A 413 -2.44 3.49 9.62
CA TRP A 413 -1.11 3.71 9.06
C TRP A 413 -0.03 3.59 10.15
N LEU A 414 0.97 2.73 9.95
CA LEU A 414 2.12 2.56 10.83
C LEU A 414 3.34 3.25 10.24
N GLU A 415 4.12 3.94 11.07
CA GLU A 415 5.37 4.58 10.65
C GLU A 415 6.54 3.57 10.68
N HIS A 416 7.39 3.66 9.67
CA HIS A 416 8.58 2.83 9.50
C HIS A 416 9.76 3.68 9.01
N ASN A 417 10.96 3.12 9.18
CA ASN A 417 12.21 3.80 8.82
C ASN A 417 12.63 3.41 7.39
N THR A 418 12.81 4.40 6.52
CA THR A 418 13.28 4.21 5.12
C THR A 418 14.66 3.54 5.01
N GLY A 419 15.52 3.71 6.01
CA GLY A 419 16.92 3.29 5.96
C GLY A 419 17.88 4.30 5.31
N PHE A 420 17.40 5.43 4.76
CA PHE A 420 18.28 6.41 4.12
C PHE A 420 19.11 7.18 5.14
N SER A 421 20.44 7.20 4.99
CA SER A 421 21.33 7.90 5.93
C SER A 421 21.27 9.43 5.80
N ALA A 422 21.06 9.94 4.59
CA ALA A 422 20.86 11.37 4.35
C ALA A 422 19.45 11.80 4.79
N ALA A 423 19.36 12.94 5.46
CA ALA A 423 18.08 13.54 5.83
C ALA A 423 17.32 14.04 4.60
N SER A 424 16.01 14.20 4.76
CA SER A 424 15.10 14.79 3.77
C SER A 424 15.10 14.06 2.43
N ARG A 425 15.29 12.74 2.42
CA ARG A 425 14.93 11.92 1.26
C ARG A 425 13.42 11.77 1.22
N GLY A 426 12.82 12.42 0.24
CA GLY A 426 11.40 12.30 -0.03
C GLY A 426 11.19 11.14 -0.99
N ILE A 427 10.18 10.32 -0.73
CA ILE A 427 9.82 9.24 -1.65
C ILE A 427 9.03 9.81 -2.82
N ASN A 428 9.57 9.60 -4.02
CA ASN A 428 8.99 10.12 -5.25
C ASN A 428 7.93 9.19 -5.83
N TYR A 429 8.22 7.88 -5.84
CA TYR A 429 7.38 6.85 -6.45
C TYR A 429 7.60 5.52 -5.74
N MET A 430 6.56 4.69 -5.74
CA MET A 430 6.56 3.37 -5.10
C MET A 430 5.88 2.33 -5.99
N HIS A 431 6.26 1.06 -5.80
CA HIS A 431 5.56 -0.09 -6.36
C HIS A 431 5.38 -1.15 -5.27
N ALA A 432 4.14 -1.41 -4.89
CA ALA A 432 3.70 -2.44 -3.95
C ALA A 432 3.50 -3.77 -4.68
N VAL A 433 4.48 -4.67 -4.60
CA VAL A 433 4.49 -5.93 -5.37
C VAL A 433 3.65 -7.01 -4.68
N SER A 434 3.67 -7.03 -3.35
CA SER A 434 2.91 -7.96 -2.52
C SER A 434 2.76 -7.37 -1.11
N PRO A 435 1.97 -8.01 -0.22
CA PRO A 435 1.85 -7.53 1.16
C PRO A 435 3.17 -7.49 1.94
N SER A 436 4.21 -8.20 1.49
CA SER A 436 5.54 -8.22 2.11
C SER A 436 6.62 -7.47 1.32
N VAL A 437 6.42 -7.21 0.03
CA VAL A 437 7.45 -6.67 -0.86
C VAL A 437 6.99 -5.37 -1.48
N ALA A 438 7.77 -4.30 -1.27
CA ALA A 438 7.60 -3.03 -1.93
C ALA A 438 8.96 -2.40 -2.25
N TRP A 439 8.99 -1.62 -3.32
CA TRP A 439 10.16 -0.87 -3.77
C TRP A 439 9.80 0.59 -3.94
N ALA A 440 10.73 1.48 -3.60
CA ALA A 440 10.54 2.92 -3.69
C ALA A 440 11.79 3.61 -4.24
N ILE A 441 11.60 4.76 -4.88
CA ILE A 441 12.70 5.65 -5.28
C ILE A 441 12.57 6.99 -4.57
N ALA A 442 13.71 7.62 -4.28
CA ALA A 442 13.78 8.87 -3.55
C ALA A 442 14.18 10.06 -4.44
N TYR A 443 13.84 11.26 -3.98
CA TYR A 443 14.37 12.54 -4.45
C TYR A 443 14.97 13.34 -3.28
N ASP A 444 15.81 14.33 -3.61
CA ASP A 444 16.38 15.25 -2.61
C ASP A 444 15.37 16.31 -2.19
N GLY A 445 14.77 16.13 -1.03
CA GLY A 445 13.81 17.04 -0.40
C GLY A 445 14.44 18.13 0.47
N SER A 446 15.77 18.22 0.55
CA SER A 446 16.46 19.21 1.40
C SER A 446 16.33 20.66 0.92
N GLY A 447 15.81 20.86 -0.30
CA GLY A 447 15.78 22.15 -1.00
C GLY A 447 17.07 22.47 -1.77
N GLY A 448 18.10 21.62 -1.68
CA GLY A 448 19.36 21.75 -2.42
C GLY A 448 19.27 21.42 -3.91
N ALA A 449 18.15 20.83 -4.36
CA ALA A 449 17.88 20.43 -5.73
C ALA A 449 18.93 19.46 -6.34
N ALA A 450 19.58 18.64 -5.51
CA ALA A 450 20.50 17.64 -6.03
C ALA A 450 19.71 16.54 -6.77
N THR A 451 20.22 16.14 -7.94
CA THR A 451 19.72 14.93 -8.60
C THR A 451 20.31 13.71 -7.88
N ILE A 452 19.46 12.74 -7.52
CA ILE A 452 19.88 11.50 -6.84
C ILE A 452 19.28 10.27 -7.52
N ASN A 453 19.91 9.10 -7.32
CA ASN A 453 19.48 7.82 -7.88
C ASN A 453 19.33 6.72 -6.82
N GLU A 454 18.72 7.10 -5.71
CA GLU A 454 18.57 6.28 -4.53
C GLU A 454 17.24 5.49 -4.55
N PHE A 455 17.28 4.24 -4.10
CA PHE A 455 16.11 3.38 -3.95
C PHE A 455 16.07 2.76 -2.56
N ALA A 456 14.87 2.33 -2.14
CA ALA A 456 14.63 1.55 -0.94
C ALA A 456 13.75 0.33 -1.28
N ARG A 457 13.95 -0.78 -0.56
CA ARG A 457 13.19 -2.02 -0.72
C ARG A 457 12.86 -2.65 0.63
N THR A 458 11.64 -3.15 0.78
CA THR A 458 11.26 -4.05 1.89
C THR A 458 10.91 -5.45 1.39
N THR A 459 11.09 -6.46 2.26
CA THR A 459 10.73 -7.87 2.02
C THR A 459 9.95 -8.50 3.18
N ASN A 460 9.66 -7.69 4.22
CA ASN A 460 8.95 -8.10 5.43
C ASN A 460 7.82 -7.12 5.75
N GLY A 461 7.22 -6.53 4.73
CA GLY A 461 6.08 -5.65 4.90
C GLY A 461 6.43 -4.36 5.64
N GLY A 462 7.50 -3.70 5.23
CA GLY A 462 7.86 -2.38 5.73
C GLY A 462 8.55 -2.35 7.09
N GLU A 463 8.59 -3.44 7.86
CA GLU A 463 9.27 -3.50 9.16
C GLU A 463 10.75 -3.08 9.04
N THR A 464 11.41 -3.48 7.95
CA THR A 464 12.75 -3.01 7.60
C THR A 464 12.86 -2.67 6.11
N TRP A 465 13.66 -1.64 5.81
CA TRP A 465 13.96 -1.20 4.46
C TRP A 465 15.46 -1.25 4.19
N THR A 466 15.84 -1.83 3.04
CA THR A 466 17.21 -1.86 2.53
C THR A 466 17.36 -0.80 1.45
N THR A 467 18.34 0.08 1.58
CA THR A 467 18.58 1.18 0.63
C THR A 467 19.79 0.94 -0.26
N GLY A 468 19.81 1.55 -1.45
CA GLY A 468 20.96 1.54 -2.34
C GLY A 468 20.92 2.65 -3.39
N GLN A 469 21.90 2.63 -4.30
CA GLN A 469 21.99 3.55 -5.45
C GLN A 469 22.10 2.75 -6.75
N VAL A 470 21.51 3.27 -7.83
CA VAL A 470 21.52 2.60 -9.14
C VAL A 470 22.86 2.79 -9.86
N LEU A 471 23.37 4.02 -9.92
CA LEU A 471 24.62 4.38 -10.62
C LEU A 471 25.66 5.11 -9.74
N GLY A 472 25.27 5.52 -8.53
CA GLY A 472 26.07 6.39 -7.69
C GLY A 472 26.14 7.84 -8.20
N GLY A 473 26.77 8.73 -7.43
CA GLY A 473 26.92 10.15 -7.78
C GLY A 473 25.60 10.94 -7.81
N THR A 474 25.63 12.14 -8.40
CA THR A 474 24.48 13.08 -8.40
C THR A 474 24.15 13.61 -9.80
N THR A 475 24.49 12.86 -10.84
CA THR A 475 24.24 13.24 -12.25
C THR A 475 22.91 12.71 -12.75
N TYR A 476 22.55 11.50 -12.34
CA TYR A 476 21.42 10.75 -12.88
C TYR A 476 20.30 10.63 -11.87
N GLY A 477 19.07 10.81 -12.33
CA GLY A 477 17.83 10.67 -11.57
C GLY A 477 17.03 9.45 -11.99
N LEU A 478 16.07 9.04 -11.16
CA LEU A 478 15.17 7.91 -11.45
C LEU A 478 13.78 8.42 -11.82
N GLY A 479 13.27 7.96 -12.94
CA GLY A 479 11.95 8.33 -13.45
C GLY A 479 10.82 7.61 -12.72
N ASN A 480 10.91 6.28 -12.59
CA ASN A 480 10.06 5.45 -11.75
C ASN A 480 10.78 4.13 -11.44
N ILE A 481 10.14 3.27 -10.64
CA ILE A 481 10.57 1.89 -10.39
C ILE A 481 9.42 0.92 -10.65
N CYS A 482 9.70 -0.18 -11.34
CA CYS A 482 8.78 -1.29 -11.56
C CYS A 482 9.41 -2.58 -11.04
N ALA A 483 8.82 -3.20 -10.02
CA ALA A 483 9.33 -4.42 -9.42
C ALA A 483 8.41 -5.61 -9.71
N LEU A 484 8.99 -6.79 -9.90
CA LEU A 484 8.26 -8.05 -10.11
C LEU A 484 8.25 -8.93 -8.86
N ASN A 485 9.30 -8.83 -8.04
CA ASN A 485 9.45 -9.53 -6.76
C ASN A 485 10.54 -8.83 -5.92
N GLU A 486 10.98 -9.47 -4.84
CA GLU A 486 12.02 -8.94 -3.98
C GLU A 486 13.38 -8.84 -4.67
N ASN A 487 13.67 -9.64 -5.70
CA ASN A 487 14.98 -9.69 -6.34
C ASN A 487 15.03 -8.89 -7.65
N ILE A 488 13.90 -8.78 -8.35
CA ILE A 488 13.83 -8.26 -9.71
C ILE A 488 13.06 -6.94 -9.74
N ALA A 489 13.75 -5.89 -10.16
CA ALA A 489 13.18 -4.58 -10.40
C ALA A 489 13.84 -3.88 -11.59
N TYR A 490 13.10 -2.94 -12.17
CA TYR A 490 13.46 -2.15 -13.33
C TYR A 490 13.30 -0.67 -12.99
N VAL A 491 14.20 0.18 -13.47
CA VAL A 491 14.12 1.64 -13.28
C VAL A 491 14.40 2.37 -14.59
N ALA A 492 13.70 3.48 -14.81
CA ALA A 492 14.05 4.44 -15.84
C ALA A 492 15.06 5.45 -15.28
N VAL A 493 16.15 5.70 -16.00
CA VAL A 493 17.25 6.57 -15.57
C VAL A 493 17.44 7.71 -16.57
N TYR A 494 17.40 8.95 -16.10
CA TYR A 494 17.62 10.15 -16.90
C TYR A 494 18.80 10.96 -16.37
N ASN A 495 19.39 11.81 -17.21
CA ASN A 495 20.42 12.77 -16.78
C ASN A 495 19.74 14.02 -16.22
N GLY A 496 19.90 14.29 -14.93
CA GLY A 496 19.34 15.45 -14.24
C GLY A 496 20.24 16.69 -14.26
N VAL A 497 21.49 16.55 -14.72
CA VAL A 497 22.49 17.63 -14.73
C VAL A 497 23.10 17.77 -16.13
N GLY A 498 22.32 18.34 -17.04
CA GLY A 498 22.75 18.67 -18.40
C GLY A 498 21.97 17.93 -19.48
N ASN A 499 22.63 17.64 -20.60
CA ASN A 499 22.02 16.94 -21.72
C ASN A 499 21.92 15.43 -21.43
N GLN A 500 20.92 14.78 -22.02
CA GLN A 500 20.82 13.31 -21.99
C GLN A 500 22.04 12.67 -22.69
N ASP A 501 22.29 11.40 -22.40
CA ASP A 501 23.43 10.65 -22.92
C ASP A 501 23.13 9.14 -22.99
N ASN A 502 24.13 8.33 -23.37
CA ASN A 502 23.97 6.88 -23.47
C ASN A 502 23.99 6.14 -22.12
N THR A 503 24.19 6.84 -21.01
CA THR A 503 24.03 6.27 -19.66
C THR A 503 22.55 6.32 -19.24
N CYS A 504 21.74 7.17 -19.87
CA CYS A 504 20.29 7.18 -19.67
C CYS A 504 19.65 5.89 -20.22
N GLY A 505 18.47 5.53 -19.76
CA GLY A 505 17.71 4.39 -20.28
C GLY A 505 17.11 3.51 -19.19
N VAL A 506 16.91 2.23 -19.49
CA VAL A 506 16.30 1.27 -18.55
C VAL A 506 17.39 0.43 -17.87
N TYR A 507 17.30 0.28 -16.55
CA TYR A 507 18.19 -0.58 -15.76
C TYR A 507 17.40 -1.69 -15.07
N LYS A 508 17.99 -2.88 -14.97
CA LYS A 508 17.42 -4.06 -14.29
C LYS A 508 18.34 -4.50 -13.15
N THR A 509 17.75 -4.89 -12.04
CA THR A 509 18.39 -5.72 -11.01
C THR A 509 17.75 -7.11 -10.96
N THR A 510 18.52 -8.11 -10.55
CA THR A 510 18.07 -9.50 -10.33
C THR A 510 18.50 -10.05 -8.96
N ASN A 511 19.10 -9.20 -8.14
CA ASN A 511 19.66 -9.55 -6.83
C ASN A 511 19.28 -8.54 -5.76
N GLY A 512 18.07 -7.98 -5.84
CA GLY A 512 17.53 -7.12 -4.81
C GLY A 512 18.21 -5.75 -4.74
N GLY A 513 18.73 -5.27 -5.88
CA GLY A 513 19.35 -3.96 -5.99
C GLY A 513 20.82 -3.90 -5.56
N LEU A 514 21.45 -5.04 -5.26
CA LEU A 514 22.90 -5.10 -5.01
C LEU A 514 23.70 -4.66 -6.23
N THR A 515 23.23 -4.99 -7.43
CA THR A 515 23.78 -4.51 -8.70
C THR A 515 22.67 -4.18 -9.69
N TRP A 516 22.91 -3.15 -10.51
CA TRP A 516 22.02 -2.72 -11.60
C TRP A 516 22.75 -2.81 -12.95
N THR A 517 22.07 -3.37 -13.95
CA THR A 517 22.59 -3.51 -15.32
C THR A 517 21.73 -2.71 -16.28
N GLN A 518 22.35 -1.86 -17.09
CA GLN A 518 21.65 -1.14 -18.15
C GLN A 518 21.20 -2.11 -19.24
N LEU A 519 19.95 -2.02 -19.65
CA LEU A 519 19.40 -2.74 -20.80
C LEU A 519 19.68 -1.94 -22.08
N PRO A 520 20.09 -2.60 -23.18
CA PRO A 520 20.54 -1.90 -24.39
C PRO A 520 19.36 -1.36 -25.22
N GLY A 521 19.54 -0.21 -25.87
CA GLY A 521 18.77 0.19 -27.06
C GLY A 521 17.53 1.05 -26.84
N ALA A 522 16.91 1.06 -25.66
CA ALA A 522 15.77 1.94 -25.37
C ALA A 522 16.18 3.17 -24.55
N LEU A 523 15.61 4.33 -24.92
CA LEU A 523 15.72 5.60 -24.18
C LEU A 523 17.18 6.07 -23.95
N GLN A 524 18.05 5.85 -24.95
CA GLN A 524 19.47 6.21 -24.91
C GLN A 524 19.78 7.34 -25.91
N GLY A 525 20.74 8.18 -25.53
CA GLY A 525 21.29 9.22 -26.41
C GLY A 525 20.79 10.62 -26.08
N SER A 526 21.37 11.62 -26.75
CA SER A 526 21.26 13.03 -26.33
C SER A 526 19.89 13.70 -26.49
N ALA A 527 18.96 13.04 -27.18
CA ALA A 527 17.60 13.52 -27.39
C ALA A 527 16.54 12.69 -26.63
N SER A 528 16.95 11.70 -25.83
CA SER A 528 16.05 10.73 -25.21
C SER A 528 16.02 10.91 -23.70
N PHE A 529 14.97 11.56 -23.19
CA PHE A 529 14.71 11.67 -21.76
C PHE A 529 13.90 10.45 -21.31
N ALA A 530 14.42 9.64 -20.39
CA ALA A 530 13.72 8.45 -19.90
C ALA A 530 12.71 8.81 -18.81
N ASN A 531 11.41 8.64 -19.08
CA ASN A 531 10.37 8.98 -18.12
C ASN A 531 10.01 7.78 -17.25
N ASN A 532 9.51 6.68 -17.84
CA ASN A 532 8.98 5.56 -17.08
C ASN A 532 9.24 4.20 -17.76
N VAL A 533 9.22 3.14 -16.95
CA VAL A 533 9.28 1.73 -17.34
C VAL A 533 8.23 0.91 -16.59
N TYR A 534 7.65 -0.09 -17.24
CA TYR A 534 6.74 -1.05 -16.63
C TYR A 534 6.95 -2.44 -17.22
N PHE A 535 6.92 -3.48 -16.39
CA PHE A 535 7.01 -4.88 -16.78
C PHE A 535 5.85 -5.64 -16.15
N TRP A 536 5.12 -6.41 -16.96
CA TRP A 536 4.05 -7.30 -16.47
C TRP A 536 4.62 -8.63 -15.95
N ASN A 537 5.75 -9.05 -16.52
CA ASN A 537 6.51 -10.23 -16.13
C ASN A 537 7.98 -10.04 -16.56
N GLU A 538 8.81 -11.06 -16.37
CA GLU A 538 10.24 -10.94 -16.68
C GLU A 538 10.56 -10.80 -18.17
N GLN A 539 9.61 -11.13 -19.06
CA GLN A 539 9.77 -11.14 -20.50
C GLN A 539 9.14 -9.89 -21.14
N GLU A 540 7.94 -9.52 -20.72
CA GLU A 540 7.10 -8.52 -21.37
C GLU A 540 7.09 -7.21 -20.59
N GLY A 541 7.47 -6.14 -21.28
CA GLY A 541 7.51 -4.81 -20.69
C GLY A 541 7.51 -3.70 -21.71
N MET A 542 7.35 -2.48 -21.22
CA MET A 542 7.37 -1.26 -22.00
C MET A 542 8.13 -0.17 -21.27
N CYS A 543 8.64 0.80 -22.02
CA CYS A 543 9.16 2.04 -21.46
C CYS A 543 8.84 3.21 -22.39
N HIS A 544 8.76 4.42 -21.83
CA HIS A 544 8.61 5.62 -22.63
C HIS A 544 9.47 6.79 -22.14
N GLY A 545 9.73 7.68 -23.08
CA GLY A 545 10.41 8.94 -22.89
C GLY A 545 9.64 10.10 -23.50
N ASP A 546 10.32 11.22 -23.68
CA ASP A 546 9.77 12.41 -24.33
C ASP A 546 9.61 12.27 -25.85
N VAL A 547 9.05 13.30 -26.49
CA VAL A 547 8.83 13.35 -27.94
C VAL A 547 10.17 13.39 -28.69
N ARG A 548 10.39 12.41 -29.57
CA ARG A 548 11.53 12.33 -30.49
C ARG A 548 11.07 11.95 -31.89
N ASP A 549 11.63 12.58 -32.92
CA ASP A 549 11.26 12.34 -34.33
C ASP A 549 9.76 12.62 -34.62
N GLY A 550 9.15 13.55 -33.88
CA GLY A 550 7.77 14.02 -34.10
C GLY A 550 6.67 13.24 -33.38
N TYR A 551 6.99 12.19 -32.61
CA TYR A 551 6.04 11.44 -31.78
C TYR A 551 6.70 10.95 -30.47
N PHE A 552 5.91 10.50 -29.50
CA PHE A 552 6.44 10.00 -28.22
C PHE A 552 7.38 8.81 -28.44
N GLU A 553 8.53 8.83 -27.77
CA GLU A 553 9.46 7.71 -27.78
C GLU A 553 8.94 6.60 -26.86
N ILE A 554 8.31 5.57 -27.44
CA ILE A 554 7.77 4.41 -26.72
C ILE A 554 8.40 3.13 -27.28
N TYR A 555 8.77 2.21 -26.40
CA TYR A 555 9.28 0.90 -26.75
C TYR A 555 8.56 -0.21 -26.00
N THR A 556 8.50 -1.38 -26.63
CA THR A 556 8.06 -2.64 -26.01
C THR A 556 9.14 -3.70 -26.13
N THR A 557 9.08 -4.71 -25.27
CA THR A 557 9.95 -5.88 -25.28
C THR A 557 9.15 -7.13 -24.90
N VAL A 558 9.57 -8.28 -25.44
CA VAL A 558 9.03 -9.62 -25.12
C VAL A 558 10.14 -10.58 -24.67
N ASN A 559 11.33 -10.05 -24.38
CA ASN A 559 12.51 -10.83 -23.98
C ASN A 559 13.30 -10.16 -22.83
N GLY A 560 12.57 -9.52 -21.92
CA GLY A 560 13.12 -8.93 -20.70
C GLY A 560 13.99 -7.71 -20.93
N GLY A 561 13.82 -7.04 -22.07
CA GLY A 561 14.60 -5.88 -22.50
C GLY A 561 15.97 -6.21 -23.08
N SER A 562 16.21 -7.47 -23.46
CA SER A 562 17.39 -7.85 -24.26
C SER A 562 17.38 -7.15 -25.62
N THR A 563 16.19 -6.98 -26.19
CA THR A 563 15.93 -6.12 -27.35
C THR A 563 14.64 -5.34 -27.16
N TRP A 564 14.60 -4.15 -27.75
CA TRP A 564 13.44 -3.26 -27.70
C TRP A 564 12.94 -2.94 -29.11
N GLN A 565 11.63 -2.96 -29.27
CA GLN A 565 10.95 -2.54 -30.49
C GLN A 565 10.34 -1.16 -30.25
N ARG A 566 10.76 -0.16 -31.04
CA ARG A 566 10.10 1.15 -31.00
C ARG A 566 8.68 1.02 -31.54
N VAL A 567 7.71 1.52 -30.80
CA VAL A 567 6.31 1.56 -31.24
C VAL A 567 6.23 2.43 -32.50
N PRO A 568 5.75 1.91 -33.63
CA PRO A 568 5.60 2.70 -34.85
C PRO A 568 4.66 3.88 -34.64
N GLN A 569 4.96 5.04 -35.25
CA GLN A 569 4.06 6.20 -35.17
C GLN A 569 2.62 5.87 -35.61
N ALA A 570 2.46 4.97 -36.59
CA ALA A 570 1.14 4.54 -37.07
C ALA A 570 0.29 3.83 -35.99
N ASN A 571 0.93 3.27 -34.96
CA ASN A 571 0.25 2.63 -33.83
C ASN A 571 -0.19 3.64 -32.75
N ILE A 572 0.17 4.92 -32.89
CA ILE A 572 -0.22 6.00 -31.99
C ILE A 572 -1.28 6.84 -32.68
N THR A 573 -2.53 6.68 -32.25
CA THR A 573 -3.72 7.28 -32.85
C THR A 573 -4.31 8.37 -31.96
N GLY A 574 -5.29 9.13 -32.44
CA GLY A 574 -5.93 10.19 -31.64
C GLY A 574 -5.24 11.56 -31.68
N GLY A 575 -4.15 11.71 -32.45
CA GLY A 575 -3.51 13.00 -32.73
C GLY A 575 -1.99 12.92 -32.82
N THR A 576 -1.34 14.08 -32.80
CA THR A 576 0.13 14.20 -32.67
C THR A 576 0.48 14.97 -31.39
N PRO A 577 1.71 14.83 -30.87
CA PRO A 577 2.14 15.66 -29.76
C PRO A 577 2.09 17.15 -30.10
N ALA A 578 1.78 17.97 -29.10
CA ALA A 578 1.87 19.42 -29.19
C ALA A 578 3.33 19.88 -29.08
N SER A 579 3.60 21.12 -29.51
CA SER A 579 4.94 21.70 -29.38
C SER A 579 5.36 21.77 -27.91
N GLY A 580 6.53 21.21 -27.60
CA GLY A 580 7.07 21.15 -26.23
C GLY A 580 6.28 20.22 -25.29
N GLU A 581 5.52 19.28 -25.84
CA GLU A 581 4.88 18.24 -25.06
C GLU A 581 5.90 17.19 -24.60
N GLY A 582 5.86 16.86 -23.31
CA GLY A 582 6.71 15.87 -22.67
C GLY A 582 5.91 15.03 -21.67
N GLY A 583 6.43 13.84 -21.40
CA GLY A 583 5.89 12.93 -20.39
C GLY A 583 6.33 13.35 -18.99
N TRP A 584 5.60 12.90 -17.99
CA TRP A 584 6.00 13.05 -16.60
C TRP A 584 6.71 11.79 -16.11
N THR A 585 7.80 11.94 -15.37
CA THR A 585 8.35 10.87 -14.52
C THR A 585 7.35 10.54 -13.42
N SER A 586 7.27 9.28 -12.99
CA SER A 586 6.41 8.85 -11.87
C SER A 586 4.91 9.04 -12.13
N VAL A 587 4.51 9.24 -13.39
CA VAL A 587 3.10 9.37 -13.81
C VAL A 587 2.86 8.31 -14.88
N ILE A 588 2.73 7.08 -14.40
CA ILE A 588 2.43 5.89 -15.18
C ILE A 588 1.50 5.04 -14.33
N GLU A 589 0.48 4.47 -14.96
CA GLU A 589 -0.51 3.64 -14.29
C GLU A 589 -0.77 2.42 -15.15
N ALA A 590 -0.84 1.25 -14.54
CA ALA A 590 -1.21 0.01 -15.20
C ALA A 590 -2.38 -0.63 -14.46
N THR A 591 -3.35 -1.14 -15.21
CA THR A 591 -4.56 -1.74 -14.65
C THR A 591 -4.96 -2.97 -15.46
N GLY A 592 -5.40 -4.00 -14.74
CA GLY A 592 -5.64 -5.32 -15.34
C GLY A 592 -4.40 -5.90 -16.04
N PRO A 593 -4.59 -6.89 -16.91
CA PRO A 593 -3.47 -7.64 -17.51
C PRO A 593 -2.77 -6.92 -18.68
N ASN A 594 -3.40 -5.88 -19.25
CA ASN A 594 -2.97 -5.31 -20.54
C ASN A 594 -2.96 -3.78 -20.60
N THR A 595 -3.72 -3.10 -19.74
CA THR A 595 -3.95 -1.68 -19.89
C THR A 595 -2.88 -0.88 -19.16
N ILE A 596 -2.34 0.14 -19.84
CA ILE A 596 -1.32 1.05 -19.30
C ILE A 596 -1.50 2.45 -19.85
N MET A 597 -1.21 3.45 -19.03
CA MET A 597 -1.36 4.85 -19.40
C MET A 597 -0.35 5.78 -18.74
N PHE A 598 -0.15 6.95 -19.37
CA PHE A 598 0.64 8.04 -18.80
C PHE A 598 0.07 9.41 -19.19
N GLY A 599 0.35 10.40 -18.34
CA GLY A 599 -0.05 11.80 -18.52
C GLY A 599 1.06 12.68 -19.10
N THR A 600 0.69 13.81 -19.71
CA THR A 600 1.66 14.78 -20.28
C THR A 600 1.50 16.18 -19.72
N ASN A 601 2.57 16.98 -19.85
CA ASN A 601 2.59 18.40 -19.50
C ASN A 601 1.65 19.28 -20.37
N LYS A 602 0.99 18.70 -21.40
CA LYS A 602 -0.03 19.36 -22.26
C LYS A 602 -1.42 18.76 -22.11
N SER A 603 -1.72 18.18 -20.94
CA SER A 603 -3.05 17.71 -20.56
C SER A 603 -3.61 16.56 -21.42
N LYS A 604 -2.72 15.78 -22.06
CA LYS A 604 -3.11 14.56 -22.78
C LYS A 604 -2.87 13.32 -21.93
N VAL A 605 -3.65 12.29 -22.19
CA VAL A 605 -3.49 10.96 -21.61
C VAL A 605 -3.28 9.98 -22.75
N TYR A 606 -2.17 9.27 -22.72
CA TYR A 606 -1.84 8.19 -23.64
C TYR A 606 -2.29 6.89 -23.00
N ILE A 607 -3.09 6.10 -23.70
CA ILE A 607 -3.63 4.83 -23.18
C ILE A 607 -3.39 3.72 -24.19
N SER A 608 -2.90 2.58 -23.72
CA SER A 608 -2.79 1.32 -24.45
C SER A 608 -3.53 0.23 -23.70
N ASP A 609 -4.25 -0.63 -24.43
CA ASP A 609 -4.96 -1.81 -23.87
C ASP A 609 -4.31 -3.13 -24.31
N ASP A 610 -3.07 -3.07 -24.80
CA ASP A 610 -2.33 -4.19 -25.39
C ASP A 610 -0.83 -4.12 -25.03
N ARG A 611 -0.57 -3.80 -23.77
CA ARG A 611 0.78 -3.78 -23.17
C ARG A 611 1.76 -2.83 -23.86
N GLY A 612 1.25 -1.73 -24.39
CA GLY A 612 2.03 -0.66 -24.99
C GLY A 612 2.29 -0.79 -26.49
N MET A 613 1.63 -1.72 -27.20
CA MET A 613 1.83 -1.90 -28.65
C MET A 613 1.04 -0.92 -29.51
N HIS A 614 -0.19 -0.59 -29.12
CA HIS A 614 -1.03 0.44 -29.74
C HIS A 614 -1.51 1.44 -28.71
N TRP A 615 -1.50 2.72 -29.09
CA TRP A 615 -1.83 3.83 -28.20
C TRP A 615 -2.93 4.69 -28.80
N ARG A 616 -3.86 5.12 -27.95
CA ARG A 616 -4.77 6.23 -28.23
C ARG A 616 -4.38 7.44 -27.39
N ILE A 617 -4.35 8.59 -28.03
CA ILE A 617 -4.20 9.88 -27.38
C ILE A 617 -5.60 10.41 -27.08
N THR A 618 -5.88 10.67 -25.81
CA THR A 618 -7.14 11.27 -25.37
C THR A 618 -6.85 12.66 -24.79
N ASN A 619 -7.74 13.62 -25.06
CA ASN A 619 -7.68 14.94 -24.45
C ASN A 619 -8.65 14.97 -23.28
N ALA A 620 -8.14 15.15 -22.07
CA ALA A 620 -8.97 15.25 -20.87
C ALA A 620 -9.73 16.60 -20.77
N ASN A 621 -9.73 17.41 -21.83
CA ASN A 621 -10.50 18.65 -21.97
C ASN A 621 -10.19 19.68 -20.88
N TYR A 622 -8.92 19.86 -20.53
CA TYR A 622 -8.48 20.91 -19.62
C TYR A 622 -8.29 22.25 -20.36
N THR A 623 -9.00 23.29 -19.90
CA THR A 623 -8.92 24.63 -20.49
C THR A 623 -7.75 25.40 -19.87
N GLY A 624 -6.83 25.93 -20.68
CA GLY A 624 -5.75 26.79 -20.20
C GLY A 624 -4.65 26.05 -19.41
N ALA A 625 -4.08 25.00 -20.00
CA ALA A 625 -3.09 24.07 -19.42
C ALA A 625 -1.74 24.68 -18.97
N THR A 626 -1.74 25.76 -18.18
CA THR A 626 -0.56 26.42 -17.61
C THR A 626 -0.07 25.77 -16.31
N ASN A 627 -0.82 24.85 -15.71
CA ASN A 627 -0.59 24.30 -14.37
C ASN A 627 0.02 22.88 -14.37
N GLY A 628 0.91 22.58 -15.31
CA GLY A 628 1.64 21.30 -15.33
C GLY A 628 0.99 20.13 -16.08
N GLY A 629 -0.22 20.26 -16.63
CA GLY A 629 -0.83 19.18 -17.41
C GLY A 629 -1.37 18.02 -16.55
N ILE A 630 -1.34 16.78 -17.03
CA ILE A 630 -1.79 15.61 -16.24
C ILE A 630 -0.61 15.03 -15.48
N ASN A 631 -0.55 15.28 -14.17
CA ASN A 631 0.51 14.78 -13.31
C ASN A 631 0.00 14.06 -12.04
N LEU A 632 -1.31 13.80 -11.98
CA LEU A 632 -1.95 12.85 -11.08
C LEU A 632 -2.86 11.96 -11.92
N ILE A 633 -2.72 10.63 -11.79
CA ILE A 633 -3.46 9.64 -12.58
C ILE A 633 -3.70 8.40 -11.72
N ALA A 634 -4.94 7.90 -11.72
CA ALA A 634 -5.28 6.65 -11.04
C ALA A 634 -6.44 5.98 -11.77
N PHE A 635 -6.29 4.70 -12.11
CA PHE A 635 -7.31 3.91 -12.79
C PHE A 635 -7.66 2.69 -11.94
N SER A 636 -8.91 2.61 -11.48
CA SER A 636 -9.38 1.47 -10.68
C SER A 636 -9.59 0.22 -11.54
N ASP A 637 -9.89 0.42 -12.83
CA ASP A 637 -9.93 -0.60 -13.87
C ASP A 637 -9.66 0.06 -15.24
N ALA A 638 -9.66 -0.71 -16.32
CA ALA A 638 -9.41 -0.21 -17.68
C ALA A 638 -10.45 0.83 -18.18
N SER A 639 -11.63 0.88 -17.57
CA SER A 639 -12.72 1.80 -17.92
C SER A 639 -12.79 3.02 -17.00
N ASN A 640 -12.49 2.86 -15.71
CA ASN A 640 -12.75 3.84 -14.67
C ASN A 640 -11.46 4.47 -14.14
N GLY A 641 -11.32 5.80 -14.28
CA GLY A 641 -10.12 6.50 -13.84
C GLY A 641 -10.31 7.98 -13.57
N ILE A 642 -9.42 8.54 -12.75
CA ILE A 642 -9.34 9.96 -12.40
C ILE A 642 -7.98 10.48 -12.88
N VAL A 643 -8.01 11.67 -13.48
CA VAL A 643 -6.81 12.45 -13.76
C VAL A 643 -6.96 13.85 -13.19
N ALA A 644 -5.86 14.43 -12.72
CA ALA A 644 -5.85 15.77 -12.16
C ALA A 644 -4.52 16.50 -12.38
N GLN A 645 -4.54 17.79 -12.07
CA GLN A 645 -3.36 18.64 -11.88
C GLN A 645 -2.97 18.67 -10.40
N SER A 646 -1.69 18.76 -10.06
CA SER A 646 -1.26 18.95 -8.67
C SER A 646 -1.06 20.42 -8.26
N ILE A 647 -1.16 21.37 -9.20
CA ILE A 647 -0.93 22.81 -8.97
C ILE A 647 -2.25 23.59 -9.09
N ALA A 648 -2.51 24.48 -8.13
CA ALA A 648 -3.71 25.30 -8.08
C ALA A 648 -3.83 26.32 -9.26
N PRO A 649 -5.04 26.58 -9.79
CA PRO A 649 -6.30 25.90 -9.49
C PRO A 649 -6.29 24.44 -9.94
N ILE A 650 -6.53 23.54 -9.00
CA ILE A 650 -6.58 22.10 -9.24
C ILE A 650 -7.87 21.81 -9.99
N THR A 651 -7.76 21.03 -11.05
CA THR A 651 -8.90 20.63 -11.87
C THR A 651 -8.89 19.12 -12.01
N PHE A 652 -10.09 18.52 -12.01
CA PHE A 652 -10.28 17.07 -12.04
C PHE A 652 -11.09 16.65 -13.25
N ARG A 653 -10.77 15.45 -13.75
CA ARG A 653 -11.51 14.76 -14.79
C ARG A 653 -11.64 13.30 -14.42
N LYS A 654 -12.80 12.73 -14.68
CA LYS A 654 -13.04 11.29 -14.54
C LYS A 654 -13.49 10.71 -15.88
N THR A 655 -13.23 9.42 -16.06
CA THR A 655 -13.71 8.62 -17.18
C THR A 655 -14.33 7.34 -16.65
N SER A 656 -15.34 6.83 -17.36
CA SER A 656 -15.98 5.53 -17.13
C SER A 656 -15.99 4.66 -18.40
N ASN A 657 -15.20 5.05 -19.40
CA ASN A 657 -15.09 4.38 -20.69
C ASN A 657 -13.66 4.41 -21.25
N GLY A 658 -12.67 4.29 -20.36
CA GLY A 658 -11.26 4.11 -20.74
C GLY A 658 -10.67 5.32 -21.46
N GLY A 659 -11.09 6.52 -21.06
CA GLY A 659 -10.61 7.79 -21.60
C GLY A 659 -11.24 8.22 -22.92
N ALA A 660 -12.24 7.50 -23.45
CA ALA A 660 -12.95 7.92 -24.66
C ALA A 660 -13.70 9.25 -24.43
N THR A 661 -14.27 9.44 -23.25
CA THR A 661 -14.83 10.71 -22.78
C THR A 661 -14.36 11.05 -21.38
N TRP A 662 -14.26 12.35 -21.09
CA TRP A 662 -13.82 12.88 -19.81
C TRP A 662 -14.85 13.87 -19.26
N GLU A 663 -15.29 13.64 -18.03
CA GLU A 663 -16.25 14.48 -17.32
C GLU A 663 -15.54 15.32 -16.26
N ALA A 664 -15.87 16.62 -16.20
CA ALA A 664 -15.42 17.51 -15.14
C ALA A 664 -16.20 17.26 -13.85
N PHE A 665 -15.52 17.24 -12.71
CA PHE A 665 -16.18 17.21 -11.40
C PHE A 665 -15.40 18.03 -10.37
N THR A 666 -16.01 18.26 -9.20
CA THR A 666 -15.40 18.99 -8.09
C THR A 666 -15.47 18.12 -6.85
N PRO A 667 -14.32 17.65 -6.33
CA PRO A 667 -14.29 16.92 -5.08
C PRO A 667 -14.79 17.77 -3.90
N THR A 668 -15.43 17.12 -2.94
CA THR A 668 -15.77 17.66 -1.63
C THR A 668 -14.89 16.98 -0.58
N GLY A 669 -14.46 17.73 0.44
CA GLY A 669 -13.54 17.22 1.47
C GLY A 669 -12.05 17.43 1.14
N PRO A 670 -11.15 16.86 1.94
CA PRO A 670 -9.72 17.11 1.85
C PRO A 670 -9.05 16.23 0.80
N PHE A 671 -9.06 16.66 -0.46
CA PHE A 671 -8.18 16.08 -1.49
C PHE A 671 -6.75 16.59 -1.30
N LEU A 672 -5.77 15.69 -1.39
CA LEU A 672 -4.35 16.00 -1.21
C LEU A 672 -3.57 15.77 -2.52
N THR A 673 -2.53 16.55 -2.77
CA THR A 673 -1.94 16.70 -4.12
C THR A 673 -0.55 16.10 -4.28
N SER A 674 0.00 15.42 -3.27
CA SER A 674 1.30 14.77 -3.40
C SER A 674 1.22 13.52 -4.26
N ASP A 675 0.15 12.73 -4.13
CA ASP A 675 -0.12 11.57 -4.97
C ASP A 675 -1.63 11.23 -5.01
N LEU A 676 -2.03 10.46 -6.03
CA LEU A 676 -3.38 9.93 -6.22
C LEU A 676 -3.27 8.48 -6.69
N MET A 677 -3.81 7.55 -5.92
CA MET A 677 -3.76 6.11 -6.16
C MET A 677 -5.17 5.52 -6.24
N ALA A 678 -5.37 4.54 -7.12
CA ALA A 678 -6.51 3.63 -7.04
C ALA A 678 -6.18 2.49 -6.08
N VAL A 679 -7.19 1.87 -5.46
CA VAL A 679 -7.00 0.70 -4.61
C VAL A 679 -7.39 -0.55 -5.39
N PRO A 680 -6.43 -1.42 -5.78
CA PRO A 680 -6.74 -2.61 -6.55
C PRO A 680 -7.75 -3.52 -5.86
N GLY A 681 -8.66 -4.09 -6.64
CA GLY A 681 -9.75 -4.93 -6.12
C GLY A 681 -10.88 -4.17 -5.41
N SER A 682 -10.82 -2.83 -5.33
CA SER A 682 -11.86 -2.00 -4.70
C SER A 682 -12.43 -0.97 -5.68
N PRO A 683 -13.57 -1.27 -6.34
CA PRO A 683 -14.20 -0.35 -7.26
C PRO A 683 -14.44 1.03 -6.65
N ASN A 684 -14.21 2.09 -7.42
CA ASN A 684 -14.42 3.48 -7.01
C ASN A 684 -13.64 3.94 -5.78
N THR A 685 -12.66 3.16 -5.31
CA THR A 685 -11.87 3.49 -4.13
C THR A 685 -10.54 4.12 -4.52
N TYR A 686 -10.30 5.31 -4.00
CA TYR A 686 -9.11 6.11 -4.28
C TYR A 686 -8.50 6.65 -2.99
N VAL A 687 -7.18 6.80 -2.98
CA VAL A 687 -6.41 7.38 -1.88
C VAL A 687 -5.55 8.52 -2.40
N SER A 688 -5.42 9.59 -1.63
CA SER A 688 -4.54 10.72 -1.93
C SER A 688 -3.67 11.06 -0.73
N THR A 689 -2.46 11.53 -1.00
CA THR A 689 -1.45 11.88 0.02
C THR A 689 -1.06 13.34 -0.07
N GLY A 690 -0.58 13.90 1.04
CA GLY A 690 -0.20 15.31 1.13
C GLY A 690 1.00 15.58 2.04
N ALA A 691 1.89 16.43 1.55
CA ALA A 691 3.02 16.96 2.31
C ALA A 691 3.06 18.49 2.42
N ALA A 692 2.14 19.20 1.77
CA ALA A 692 2.11 20.66 1.74
C ALA A 692 1.57 21.25 3.06
N THR A 693 2.10 22.38 3.51
CA THR A 693 1.65 23.06 4.73
C THR A 693 0.14 23.33 4.69
N GLY A 694 -0.59 22.81 5.68
CA GLY A 694 -2.05 22.92 5.75
C GLY A 694 -2.83 21.91 4.89
N ALA A 695 -2.13 21.04 4.16
CA ALA A 695 -2.67 19.96 3.34
C ALA A 695 -1.78 18.71 3.45
N THR A 696 -1.45 18.34 4.69
CA THR A 696 -0.69 17.14 5.05
C THR A 696 -1.61 15.96 5.38
N GLY A 697 -1.13 14.73 5.21
CA GLY A 697 -1.81 13.51 5.66
C GLY A 697 -2.17 12.54 4.52
N VAL A 698 -3.13 11.67 4.81
CA VAL A 698 -3.72 10.73 3.84
C VAL A 698 -5.23 10.93 3.84
N SER A 699 -5.85 10.86 2.66
CA SER A 699 -7.29 10.98 2.48
C SER A 699 -7.79 9.90 1.52
N TYR A 700 -9.02 9.44 1.70
CA TYR A 700 -9.62 8.39 0.88
C TYR A 700 -11.02 8.78 0.40
N SER A 701 -11.45 8.13 -0.68
CA SER A 701 -12.79 8.23 -1.27
C SER A 701 -13.26 6.84 -1.68
N PHE A 702 -14.55 6.55 -1.48
CA PHE A 702 -15.20 5.30 -1.89
C PHE A 702 -16.22 5.50 -3.04
N ASP A 703 -16.30 6.72 -3.58
CA ASP A 703 -17.35 7.12 -4.51
C ASP A 703 -16.80 7.76 -5.79
N GLY A 704 -15.65 7.27 -6.24
CA GLY A 704 -15.05 7.71 -7.49
C GLY A 704 -14.39 9.08 -7.38
N GLY A 705 -13.89 9.43 -6.18
CA GLY A 705 -13.21 10.68 -5.90
C GLY A 705 -14.14 11.87 -5.64
N LEU A 706 -15.45 11.67 -5.47
CA LEU A 706 -16.40 12.77 -5.25
C LEU A 706 -16.33 13.31 -3.82
N ASN A 707 -16.33 12.43 -2.82
CA ASN A 707 -16.22 12.79 -1.42
C ASN A 707 -14.95 12.18 -0.80
N TRP A 708 -14.14 13.04 -0.20
CA TRP A 708 -12.88 12.68 0.44
C TRP A 708 -12.98 12.80 1.95
N THR A 709 -12.30 11.89 2.66
CA THR A 709 -12.23 11.87 4.12
C THR A 709 -10.79 11.64 4.56
N TYR A 710 -10.30 12.46 5.49
CA TYR A 710 -8.99 12.23 6.10
C TYR A 710 -8.93 10.88 6.81
N PHE A 711 -7.81 10.17 6.67
CA PHE A 711 -7.44 9.14 7.64
C PHE A 711 -7.11 9.81 8.99
N GLY A 712 -7.72 9.30 10.06
CA GLY A 712 -7.57 9.86 11.40
C GLY A 712 -6.12 9.96 11.86
N GLY A 713 -5.77 11.08 12.50
CA GLY A 713 -4.43 11.31 13.05
C GLY A 713 -3.32 11.52 12.03
N THR A 714 -3.58 11.42 10.72
CA THR A 714 -2.52 11.56 9.68
C THR A 714 -2.21 13.02 9.33
N SER A 715 -3.08 13.97 9.66
CA SER A 715 -3.00 15.35 9.17
C SER A 715 -1.79 16.14 9.66
N SER A 716 -1.06 15.67 10.68
CA SER A 716 0.19 16.29 11.16
C SER A 716 1.45 15.72 10.50
N LYS A 717 1.32 14.66 9.69
CA LYS A 717 2.43 13.95 9.06
C LYS A 717 2.45 14.18 7.56
N GLN A 718 3.64 14.27 6.99
CA GLN A 718 3.83 14.46 5.55
C GLN A 718 3.85 13.10 4.83
N PHE A 719 2.97 12.94 3.84
CA PHE A 719 2.93 11.79 2.95
C PHE A 719 3.19 12.24 1.50
N LEU A 720 3.99 11.46 0.78
CA LEU A 720 4.46 11.70 -0.58
C LEU A 720 3.94 10.57 -1.49
N GLY A 721 4.76 10.03 -2.39
CA GLY A 721 4.35 8.94 -3.28
C GLY A 721 3.99 7.65 -2.53
N GLY A 722 2.99 6.94 -3.02
CA GLY A 722 2.54 5.67 -2.46
C GLY A 722 2.09 4.67 -3.53
N ASP A 723 1.72 3.48 -3.08
CA ASP A 723 1.08 2.46 -3.93
C ASP A 723 0.28 1.46 -3.08
N PHE A 724 -0.75 0.85 -3.66
CA PHE A 724 -1.58 -0.16 -3.02
C PHE A 724 -1.45 -1.50 -3.75
N TYR A 725 -1.26 -2.57 -2.99
CA TYR A 725 -1.36 -3.93 -3.52
C TYR A 725 -2.82 -4.38 -3.60
N ASP A 726 -3.58 -4.12 -2.53
CA ASP A 726 -5.01 -4.39 -2.41
C ASP A 726 -5.62 -3.49 -1.32
N ASN A 727 -6.89 -3.71 -0.95
CA ASN A 727 -7.57 -2.95 0.09
C ASN A 727 -7.10 -3.26 1.52
N THR A 728 -6.22 -4.24 1.71
CA THR A 728 -5.65 -4.60 3.00
C THR A 728 -4.20 -4.17 3.18
N CYS A 729 -3.51 -3.86 2.07
CA CYS A 729 -2.11 -3.48 2.08
C CYS A 729 -1.83 -2.31 1.13
N GLY A 730 -1.39 -1.20 1.72
CA GLY A 730 -0.87 -0.04 1.02
C GLY A 730 0.41 0.46 1.67
N TYR A 731 1.22 1.16 0.90
CA TYR A 731 2.45 1.79 1.35
C TYR A 731 2.46 3.25 0.89
N ALA A 732 3.06 4.10 1.71
CA ALA A 732 3.25 5.50 1.38
C ALA A 732 4.59 5.97 1.92
N GLY A 733 5.23 6.91 1.23
CA GLY A 733 6.47 7.51 1.71
C GLY A 733 6.28 8.89 2.33
N GLY A 734 7.33 9.35 3.00
CA GLY A 734 7.45 10.68 3.57
C GLY A 734 8.91 11.14 3.49
N PHE A 735 9.26 12.16 4.26
CA PHE A 735 10.66 12.55 4.44
C PHE A 735 11.23 11.84 5.65
N ASN A 736 12.44 11.30 5.51
CA ASN A 736 13.19 10.75 6.64
C ASN A 736 14.04 11.85 7.33
N GLU A 737 14.35 11.65 8.61
CA GLU A 737 15.36 12.46 9.31
C GLU A 737 16.76 11.87 9.15
N ASN A 738 16.84 10.54 9.22
CA ASN A 738 18.05 9.74 9.09
C ASN A 738 17.66 8.27 8.83
N GLN A 739 18.64 7.35 8.83
CA GLN A 739 18.40 5.95 8.48
C GLN A 739 17.53 5.19 9.48
N TYR A 740 17.39 5.72 10.70
CA TYR A 740 16.68 5.06 11.80
C TYR A 740 15.37 5.73 12.16
N ASN A 741 15.01 6.84 11.50
CA ASN A 741 13.86 7.66 11.87
C ASN A 741 13.06 8.08 10.63
N GLY A 742 11.89 7.45 10.49
CA GLY A 742 10.78 7.85 9.65
C GLY A 742 11.00 7.68 8.14
N GLY A 743 10.04 8.26 7.42
CA GLY A 743 10.02 8.38 5.98
C GLY A 743 9.27 7.26 5.24
N MET A 744 8.83 6.19 5.90
CA MET A 744 7.93 5.18 5.31
C MET A 744 6.69 4.97 6.17
N TYR A 745 5.60 4.60 5.52
CA TYR A 745 4.36 4.22 6.17
C TYR A 745 3.77 2.97 5.52
N ARG A 746 3.14 2.14 6.33
CA ARG A 746 2.39 0.96 5.87
C ARG A 746 0.97 1.02 6.41
N MET A 747 0.00 0.83 5.52
CA MET A 747 -1.38 0.59 5.92
C MET A 747 -1.54 -0.87 6.33
N ILE A 748 -2.23 -1.09 7.44
CA ILE A 748 -2.73 -2.40 7.85
C ILE A 748 -4.22 -2.32 8.17
N GLY A 749 -4.90 -3.47 8.16
CA GLY A 749 -6.37 -3.53 8.28
C GLY A 749 -7.03 -3.41 6.91
N GLU A 750 -8.36 -3.26 6.86
CA GLU A 750 -9.14 -3.26 5.63
C GLU A 750 -9.74 -1.87 5.36
N LEU A 751 -9.32 -1.27 4.24
CA LEU A 751 -9.83 -0.01 3.73
C LEU A 751 -11.16 -0.25 2.99
N GLY A 752 -12.21 0.46 3.42
CA GLY A 752 -13.57 0.26 2.89
C GLY A 752 -14.34 -0.87 3.58
N GLY A 753 -13.75 -1.51 4.60
CA GLY A 753 -14.39 -2.55 5.41
C GLY A 753 -15.44 -1.98 6.36
N SER A 754 -16.66 -1.74 5.89
CA SER A 754 -17.87 -1.71 6.73
C SER A 754 -19.02 -2.41 6.01
N ALA A 755 -19.54 -3.45 6.66
CA ALA A 755 -20.56 -4.41 6.23
C ALA A 755 -20.89 -4.48 4.73
N VAL A 756 -20.15 -5.34 4.02
CA VAL A 756 -20.27 -5.53 2.56
C VAL A 756 -21.40 -6.51 2.20
N GLY A 757 -22.07 -7.11 3.19
CA GLY A 757 -23.05 -8.15 2.94
C GLY A 757 -22.37 -9.40 2.41
N ALA A 758 -23.09 -10.21 1.63
CA ALA A 758 -22.48 -11.38 1.00
C ALA A 758 -21.57 -10.94 -0.15
N ILE A 759 -20.41 -11.58 -0.32
CA ILE A 759 -19.54 -11.38 -1.49
C ILE A 759 -19.30 -12.73 -2.12
N VAL A 760 -19.69 -12.87 -3.40
CA VAL A 760 -19.47 -14.10 -4.16
C VAL A 760 -18.09 -14.07 -4.81
N SER A 761 -17.38 -15.20 -4.74
CA SER A 761 -16.18 -15.48 -5.52
C SER A 761 -16.29 -16.87 -6.15
N ILE A 762 -15.89 -17.01 -7.40
CA ILE A 762 -16.06 -18.22 -8.21
C ILE A 762 -14.71 -18.71 -8.71
N THR A 763 -14.43 -20.01 -8.56
CA THR A 763 -13.23 -20.66 -9.10
C THR A 763 -13.58 -22.03 -9.69
N PRO A 764 -13.16 -22.36 -10.92
CA PRO A 764 -12.48 -21.48 -11.88
C PRO A 764 -13.44 -20.42 -12.47
N VAL A 765 -12.87 -19.35 -13.04
CA VAL A 765 -13.65 -18.25 -13.67
C VAL A 765 -14.12 -18.57 -15.09
N GLU A 766 -13.64 -19.67 -15.66
CA GLU A 766 -14.07 -20.25 -16.93
C GLU A 766 -13.90 -21.78 -16.86
N ILE A 767 -14.67 -22.53 -17.65
CA ILE A 767 -14.50 -23.96 -17.84
C ILE A 767 -14.26 -24.22 -19.32
N ASP A 768 -13.10 -24.77 -19.65
CA ASP A 768 -12.74 -25.18 -21.01
C ASP A 768 -12.39 -26.67 -21.00
N VAL A 769 -13.13 -27.47 -21.77
CA VAL A 769 -13.05 -28.93 -21.79
C VAL A 769 -13.01 -29.44 -23.22
N THR A 770 -12.09 -30.38 -23.48
CA THR A 770 -12.06 -31.19 -24.69
C THR A 770 -12.37 -32.64 -24.33
N MET A 771 -13.30 -33.26 -25.05
CA MET A 771 -13.75 -34.65 -24.81
C MET A 771 -14.17 -35.35 -26.10
N GLN A 772 -14.22 -36.68 -26.09
CA GLN A 772 -14.70 -37.45 -27.25
C GLN A 772 -16.24 -37.45 -27.32
N VAL A 773 -16.80 -37.72 -28.50
CA VAL A 773 -18.24 -38.02 -28.65
C VAL A 773 -18.66 -39.11 -27.66
N ASP A 774 -19.83 -38.94 -27.04
CA ASP A 774 -20.42 -39.86 -26.04
C ASP A 774 -19.65 -40.01 -24.72
N GLU A 775 -18.63 -39.18 -24.47
CA GLU A 775 -17.97 -39.09 -23.18
C GLU A 775 -18.82 -38.26 -22.18
N ILE A 776 -18.58 -38.41 -20.88
CA ILE A 776 -19.13 -37.54 -19.84
C ILE A 776 -17.99 -37.08 -18.94
N VAL A 777 -17.81 -35.77 -18.80
CA VAL A 777 -16.75 -35.16 -17.98
C VAL A 777 -17.39 -34.33 -16.88
N THR A 778 -16.75 -34.32 -15.70
CA THR A 778 -17.18 -33.49 -14.57
C THR A 778 -16.06 -32.56 -14.12
N ASN A 779 -16.41 -31.30 -13.85
CA ASN A 779 -15.50 -30.27 -13.35
C ASN A 779 -16.04 -29.67 -12.04
N PRO A 780 -15.19 -29.44 -11.03
CA PRO A 780 -15.62 -28.73 -9.83
C PRO A 780 -15.72 -27.23 -10.09
N LEU A 781 -16.80 -26.63 -9.63
CA LEU A 781 -17.01 -25.18 -9.56
C LEU A 781 -17.17 -24.79 -8.08
N THR A 782 -16.19 -24.08 -7.55
CA THR A 782 -16.21 -23.59 -6.17
C THR A 782 -16.86 -22.22 -6.11
N ILE A 783 -17.94 -22.12 -5.34
CA ILE A 783 -18.61 -20.87 -4.98
C ILE A 783 -18.20 -20.53 -3.54
N SER A 784 -17.60 -19.36 -3.33
CA SER A 784 -17.09 -18.91 -2.03
C SER A 784 -17.81 -17.66 -1.56
N ASN A 785 -18.01 -17.55 -0.25
CA ASN A 785 -18.50 -16.34 0.41
C ASN A 785 -17.36 -15.64 1.16
N THR A 786 -16.82 -14.58 0.57
CA THR A 786 -15.77 -13.76 1.18
C THR A 786 -16.32 -12.53 1.92
N GLY A 787 -17.64 -12.36 1.95
CA GLY A 787 -18.31 -11.25 2.62
C GLY A 787 -18.61 -11.54 4.10
N ASP A 788 -19.35 -10.61 4.73
CA ASP A 788 -19.67 -10.65 6.17
C ASP A 788 -21.15 -10.99 6.48
N ALA A 789 -21.94 -11.28 5.45
CA ALA A 789 -23.28 -11.88 5.56
C ALA A 789 -23.39 -13.18 4.76
N ALA A 790 -24.41 -14.01 5.05
CA ALA A 790 -24.62 -15.27 4.35
C ALA A 790 -24.95 -15.05 2.85
N LEU A 791 -24.22 -15.77 1.98
CA LEU A 791 -24.42 -15.73 0.53
C LEU A 791 -25.50 -16.73 0.13
N THR A 792 -26.63 -16.26 -0.37
CA THR A 792 -27.65 -17.08 -1.03
C THR A 792 -27.45 -17.00 -2.54
N TRP A 793 -27.42 -18.14 -3.21
CA TRP A 793 -27.16 -18.21 -4.64
C TRP A 793 -28.05 -19.24 -5.34
N ASN A 794 -28.24 -19.07 -6.64
CA ASN A 794 -28.81 -20.05 -7.56
C ASN A 794 -28.05 -20.05 -8.90
N ILE A 795 -28.15 -21.15 -9.64
CA ILE A 795 -27.52 -21.35 -10.95
C ILE A 795 -28.59 -21.54 -12.01
N GLU A 796 -28.41 -20.84 -13.13
CA GLU A 796 -29.11 -21.04 -14.39
C GLU A 796 -28.10 -21.33 -15.51
N ILE A 797 -28.54 -21.98 -16.59
CA ILE A 797 -27.70 -22.26 -17.76
C ILE A 797 -28.24 -21.43 -18.93
N ASP A 798 -27.38 -20.65 -19.58
CA ASP A 798 -27.71 -19.79 -20.72
C ASP A 798 -26.83 -20.13 -21.94
N PRO A 799 -27.40 -20.50 -23.10
CA PRO A 799 -28.81 -20.68 -23.34
C PRO A 799 -29.35 -21.94 -22.69
N VAL A 800 -30.62 -21.91 -22.27
CA VAL A 800 -31.36 -23.08 -21.73
C VAL A 800 -31.42 -24.27 -22.71
N THR A 801 -31.04 -24.06 -23.97
CA THR A 801 -30.93 -25.10 -25.00
C THR A 801 -29.61 -25.88 -24.94
N ALA A 802 -28.64 -25.47 -24.10
CA ALA A 802 -27.39 -26.19 -23.87
C ALA A 802 -27.61 -27.43 -22.98
N THR A 803 -28.34 -28.42 -23.50
CA THR A 803 -28.71 -29.64 -22.76
C THR A 803 -27.52 -30.55 -22.42
N TRP A 804 -26.35 -30.29 -23.02
CA TRP A 804 -25.10 -30.97 -22.74
C TRP A 804 -24.40 -30.49 -21.47
N LEU A 805 -24.86 -29.39 -20.86
CA LEU A 805 -24.31 -28.83 -19.64
C LEU A 805 -25.32 -28.99 -18.49
N SER A 806 -24.86 -29.43 -17.33
CA SER A 806 -25.70 -29.50 -16.12
C SER A 806 -24.89 -29.32 -14.83
N VAL A 807 -25.57 -29.02 -13.73
CA VAL A 807 -24.96 -28.92 -12.39
C VAL A 807 -25.72 -29.79 -11.39
N ASN A 808 -25.01 -30.40 -10.43
CA ASN A 808 -25.63 -31.24 -9.41
C ASN A 808 -26.43 -30.45 -8.36
N GLN A 809 -26.14 -29.15 -8.20
CA GLN A 809 -26.78 -28.27 -7.24
C GLN A 809 -27.09 -26.92 -7.90
N THR A 810 -28.36 -26.52 -7.88
CA THR A 810 -28.84 -25.31 -8.54
C THR A 810 -29.08 -24.14 -7.58
N SER A 811 -28.95 -24.33 -6.27
CA SER A 811 -29.03 -23.25 -5.28
C SER A 811 -28.43 -23.64 -3.94
N GLY A 812 -28.08 -22.65 -3.11
CA GLY A 812 -27.51 -22.88 -1.80
C GLY A 812 -27.41 -21.63 -0.93
N THR A 813 -26.92 -21.82 0.29
CA THR A 813 -26.53 -20.75 1.20
C THR A 813 -25.16 -21.06 1.79
N ILE A 814 -24.23 -20.13 1.68
CA ILE A 814 -22.84 -20.29 2.14
C ILE A 814 -22.60 -19.33 3.31
N PRO A 815 -22.26 -19.83 4.52
CA PRO A 815 -21.88 -18.99 5.65
C PRO A 815 -20.64 -18.14 5.35
N VAL A 816 -20.43 -17.11 6.18
CA VAL A 816 -19.27 -16.21 6.09
C VAL A 816 -17.95 -16.99 6.12
N GLY A 817 -17.05 -16.71 5.18
CA GLY A 817 -15.72 -17.32 5.09
C GLY A 817 -15.72 -18.80 4.72
N GLN A 818 -16.83 -19.32 4.18
CA GLN A 818 -16.95 -20.71 3.72
C GLN A 818 -17.11 -20.77 2.20
N SER A 819 -17.00 -21.99 1.66
CA SER A 819 -17.22 -22.28 0.25
C SER A 819 -18.08 -23.52 0.07
N THR A 820 -18.68 -23.67 -1.11
CA THR A 820 -19.37 -24.89 -1.55
C THR A 820 -18.87 -25.26 -2.94
N GLU A 821 -18.64 -26.54 -3.15
CA GLU A 821 -18.27 -27.09 -4.46
C GLU A 821 -19.52 -27.62 -5.15
N VAL A 822 -19.75 -27.14 -6.37
CA VAL A 822 -20.80 -27.59 -7.30
C VAL A 822 -20.12 -28.43 -8.38
N THR A 823 -20.64 -29.62 -8.65
CA THR A 823 -20.14 -30.46 -9.73
C THR A 823 -20.85 -30.06 -11.03
N VAL A 824 -20.09 -29.52 -11.97
CA VAL A 824 -20.51 -29.24 -13.35
C VAL A 824 -20.31 -30.51 -14.17
N THR A 825 -21.32 -30.93 -14.92
CA THR A 825 -21.28 -32.11 -15.79
C THR A 825 -21.45 -31.68 -17.24
N LEU A 826 -20.50 -32.06 -18.08
CA LEU A 826 -20.55 -31.92 -19.53
C LEU A 826 -20.83 -33.31 -20.12
N ASP A 827 -21.95 -33.46 -20.80
CA ASP A 827 -22.44 -34.72 -21.38
C ASP A 827 -22.36 -34.65 -22.91
N GLY A 828 -21.38 -35.37 -23.47
CA GLY A 828 -21.14 -35.49 -24.90
C GLY A 828 -22.07 -36.48 -25.60
N THR A 829 -22.99 -37.13 -24.89
CA THR A 829 -23.87 -38.16 -25.45
C THR A 829 -24.75 -37.62 -26.58
N GLY A 830 -24.58 -38.16 -27.78
CA GLY A 830 -25.32 -37.75 -28.97
C GLY A 830 -24.92 -36.38 -29.54
N LEU A 831 -23.86 -35.75 -29.03
CA LEU A 831 -23.28 -34.57 -29.65
C LEU A 831 -22.44 -34.97 -30.87
N THR A 832 -22.50 -34.16 -31.92
CA THR A 832 -21.58 -34.28 -33.06
C THR A 832 -20.24 -33.62 -32.73
N ALA A 833 -19.15 -34.07 -33.36
CA ALA A 833 -17.86 -33.39 -33.24
C ALA A 833 -17.98 -31.91 -33.65
N GLY A 834 -17.44 -31.00 -32.82
CA GLY A 834 -17.60 -29.56 -32.97
C GLY A 834 -17.40 -28.80 -31.66
N GLU A 835 -17.51 -27.47 -31.74
CA GLU A 835 -17.43 -26.56 -30.59
C GLU A 835 -18.83 -26.19 -30.09
N TYR A 836 -18.99 -26.15 -28.78
CA TYR A 836 -20.21 -25.77 -28.07
C TYR A 836 -19.86 -24.76 -26.98
N ASP A 837 -20.68 -23.73 -26.83
CA ASP A 837 -20.51 -22.71 -25.79
C ASP A 837 -21.82 -22.47 -25.02
N ALA A 838 -21.69 -22.18 -23.73
CA ALA A 838 -22.77 -21.79 -22.84
C ALA A 838 -22.22 -21.00 -21.65
N PHE A 839 -23.10 -20.44 -20.83
CA PHE A 839 -22.79 -19.79 -19.57
C PHE A 839 -23.48 -20.51 -18.41
N ILE A 840 -22.74 -20.67 -17.31
CA ILE A 840 -23.33 -20.93 -15.99
C ILE A 840 -23.55 -19.57 -15.34
N VAL A 841 -24.81 -19.18 -15.17
CA VAL A 841 -25.23 -17.89 -14.60
C VAL A 841 -25.51 -18.06 -13.11
N VAL A 842 -24.67 -17.50 -12.26
CA VAL A 842 -24.82 -17.55 -10.79
C VAL A 842 -25.51 -16.28 -10.29
N ASN A 843 -26.83 -16.35 -10.09
CA ASN A 843 -27.58 -15.27 -9.44
C ASN A 843 -27.40 -15.36 -7.92
N ASN A 844 -27.12 -14.25 -7.24
CA ASN A 844 -26.82 -14.24 -5.82
C ASN A 844 -27.20 -12.92 -5.12
N ASN A 845 -27.16 -12.90 -3.78
CA ASN A 845 -27.51 -11.73 -2.97
C ASN A 845 -26.33 -10.80 -2.65
N SER A 846 -25.21 -10.89 -3.36
CA SER A 846 -24.11 -9.94 -3.21
C SER A 846 -24.52 -8.55 -3.71
N THR A 847 -24.16 -7.51 -2.95
CA THR A 847 -24.46 -6.11 -3.32
C THR A 847 -23.62 -5.63 -4.49
N ASN A 848 -22.45 -6.24 -4.71
CA ASN A 848 -21.47 -5.77 -5.68
C ASN A 848 -21.56 -6.55 -7.00
N ASN A 849 -21.80 -7.87 -6.94
CA ASN A 849 -21.90 -8.76 -8.10
C ASN A 849 -23.10 -9.71 -7.96
N PRO A 850 -24.34 -9.23 -8.13
CA PRO A 850 -25.55 -10.05 -7.95
C PRO A 850 -25.74 -11.13 -9.03
N ILE A 851 -24.99 -11.07 -10.13
CA ILE A 851 -24.99 -12.04 -11.22
C ILE A 851 -23.54 -12.26 -11.65
N VAL A 852 -23.12 -13.53 -11.78
CA VAL A 852 -21.79 -13.90 -12.30
C VAL A 852 -21.97 -14.91 -13.43
N ASP A 853 -21.50 -14.55 -14.62
CA ASP A 853 -21.54 -15.43 -15.79
C ASP A 853 -20.20 -16.15 -15.94
N ILE A 854 -20.24 -17.48 -15.92
CA ILE A 854 -19.05 -18.33 -16.09
C ILE A 854 -19.13 -18.93 -17.50
N PRO A 855 -18.26 -18.51 -18.44
CA PRO A 855 -18.23 -19.11 -19.77
C PRO A 855 -17.78 -20.57 -19.67
N VAL A 856 -18.49 -21.43 -20.41
CA VAL A 856 -18.18 -22.84 -20.59
C VAL A 856 -17.97 -23.11 -22.06
N TYR A 857 -16.76 -23.50 -22.41
CA TYR A 857 -16.39 -23.95 -23.75
C TYR A 857 -16.21 -25.47 -23.75
N LEU A 858 -16.85 -26.13 -24.70
CA LEU A 858 -16.78 -27.57 -24.90
C LEU A 858 -16.36 -27.85 -26.34
N THR A 859 -15.21 -28.51 -26.50
CA THR A 859 -14.77 -29.07 -27.77
C THR A 859 -15.05 -30.58 -27.76
N VAL A 860 -15.96 -31.04 -28.62
CA VAL A 860 -16.22 -32.47 -28.84
C VAL A 860 -15.41 -32.93 -30.03
N GLU A 861 -14.47 -33.85 -29.80
CA GLU A 861 -13.67 -34.47 -30.85
C GLU A 861 -14.31 -35.76 -31.34
N ALA A 862 -14.12 -36.06 -32.63
CA ALA A 862 -14.54 -37.33 -33.21
C ALA A 862 -13.79 -38.48 -32.53
N ALA A 863 -14.51 -39.56 -32.21
CA ALA A 863 -13.92 -40.76 -31.62
C ALA A 863 -12.69 -41.23 -32.42
N THR A 864 -11.53 -41.27 -31.77
CA THR A 864 -10.31 -41.80 -32.40
C THR A 864 -10.44 -43.32 -32.63
N LEU A 865 -10.28 -43.74 -33.87
CA LEU A 865 -10.38 -45.15 -34.26
C LEU A 865 -9.12 -45.89 -33.84
N GLN A 866 -9.25 -46.86 -32.94
CA GLN A 866 -8.10 -47.57 -32.38
C GLN A 866 -7.40 -48.43 -33.44
N ALA A 867 -6.10 -48.24 -33.62
CA ALA A 867 -5.30 -49.00 -34.58
C ALA A 867 -4.97 -50.41 -34.08
N PRO A 868 -4.77 -51.39 -34.98
CA PRO A 868 -4.15 -52.67 -34.66
C PRO A 868 -2.76 -52.46 -34.08
N SER A 869 -2.36 -53.30 -33.11
CA SER A 869 -1.07 -53.17 -32.42
C SER A 869 -0.27 -54.47 -32.48
N ASN A 870 1.03 -54.41 -32.21
CA ASN A 870 1.94 -55.56 -32.29
C ASN A 870 1.81 -56.33 -33.61
N LEU A 871 1.88 -55.61 -34.75
CA LEU A 871 2.06 -56.29 -36.02
C LEU A 871 3.42 -56.99 -35.99
N GLU A 872 3.39 -58.29 -36.25
CA GLU A 872 4.54 -59.17 -36.39
C GLU A 872 4.44 -59.88 -37.75
N ALA A 873 5.59 -60.22 -38.32
CA ALA A 873 5.68 -60.95 -39.58
C ALA A 873 6.61 -62.16 -39.44
N SER A 874 6.16 -63.32 -39.90
CA SER A 874 6.97 -64.53 -40.02
C SER A 874 7.10 -64.95 -41.48
N VAL A 875 8.33 -65.15 -41.93
CA VAL A 875 8.64 -65.55 -43.31
C VAL A 875 8.86 -67.06 -43.38
N GLU A 876 8.14 -67.74 -44.26
CA GLU A 876 8.38 -69.15 -44.61
C GLU A 876 8.53 -69.26 -46.14
N LEU A 877 9.73 -69.62 -46.60
CA LEU A 877 10.10 -69.62 -48.03
C LEU A 877 9.89 -68.24 -48.70
N ASN A 878 8.84 -68.11 -49.52
CA ASN A 878 8.43 -66.92 -50.24
C ASN A 878 7.06 -66.38 -49.79
N ASP A 879 6.56 -66.86 -48.66
CA ASP A 879 5.28 -66.41 -48.09
C ASP A 879 5.53 -65.66 -46.77
N VAL A 880 4.75 -64.62 -46.52
CA VAL A 880 4.79 -63.82 -45.28
C VAL A 880 3.47 -63.99 -44.55
N THR A 881 3.51 -64.58 -43.36
CA THR A 881 2.36 -64.55 -42.44
C THR A 881 2.48 -63.34 -41.53
N LEU A 882 1.50 -62.46 -41.56
CA LEU A 882 1.33 -61.33 -40.67
C LEU A 882 0.38 -61.72 -39.54
N THR A 883 0.68 -61.28 -38.32
CA THR A 883 -0.22 -61.41 -37.16
C THR A 883 -0.21 -60.11 -36.37
N TRP A 884 -1.36 -59.68 -35.88
CA TRP A 884 -1.48 -58.48 -35.06
C TRP A 884 -2.44 -58.71 -33.89
N LEU A 885 -2.46 -57.79 -32.94
CA LEU A 885 -3.47 -57.72 -31.90
C LEU A 885 -4.60 -56.81 -32.35
N ALA A 886 -5.83 -57.33 -32.27
CA ALA A 886 -7.04 -56.56 -32.51
C ALA A 886 -7.10 -55.34 -31.56
N PRO A 887 -7.61 -54.19 -32.04
CA PRO A 887 -8.03 -53.09 -31.17
C PRO A 887 -9.01 -53.59 -30.10
N ALA A 888 -9.02 -52.94 -28.93
CA ALA A 888 -9.93 -53.32 -27.84
C ALA A 888 -11.41 -52.96 -28.14
N SER A 889 -11.66 -52.20 -29.20
CA SER A 889 -13.00 -51.81 -29.64
C SER A 889 -13.78 -52.99 -30.25
N PRO A 890 -15.03 -53.24 -29.83
CA PRO A 890 -15.87 -54.32 -30.38
C PRO A 890 -16.43 -54.00 -31.78
N ASP A 891 -16.26 -52.77 -32.26
CA ASP A 891 -16.88 -52.27 -33.49
C ASP A 891 -15.97 -52.38 -34.73
N VAL A 892 -14.84 -53.09 -34.60
CA VAL A 892 -13.94 -53.39 -35.72
C VAL A 892 -14.63 -54.34 -36.69
N LEU A 893 -14.83 -53.90 -37.93
CA LEU A 893 -15.48 -54.67 -38.99
C LEU A 893 -14.49 -55.61 -39.71
N GLY A 894 -13.20 -55.25 -39.71
CA GLY A 894 -12.13 -56.00 -40.33
C GLY A 894 -10.83 -55.19 -40.35
N TYR A 895 -9.85 -55.65 -41.11
CA TYR A 895 -8.53 -55.05 -41.22
C TYR A 895 -8.09 -54.92 -42.67
N ASP A 896 -7.46 -53.79 -42.98
CA ASP A 896 -6.87 -53.53 -44.28
C ASP A 896 -5.36 -53.66 -44.18
N VAL A 897 -4.77 -54.53 -45.00
CA VAL A 897 -3.36 -54.90 -44.95
C VAL A 897 -2.64 -54.20 -46.10
N TYR A 898 -1.57 -53.49 -45.77
CA TYR A 898 -0.76 -52.73 -46.72
C TYR A 898 0.63 -53.34 -46.86
N LYS A 899 1.14 -53.31 -48.09
CA LYS A 899 2.50 -53.68 -48.48
C LYS A 899 3.11 -52.58 -49.31
N ASN A 900 4.24 -52.01 -48.87
CA ASN A 900 4.92 -50.89 -49.53
C ASN A 900 3.94 -49.75 -49.86
N ASP A 901 3.12 -49.35 -48.87
CA ASP A 901 2.06 -48.35 -48.96
C ASP A 901 0.89 -48.67 -49.93
N ALA A 902 0.88 -49.84 -50.55
CA ALA A 902 -0.23 -50.31 -51.38
C ALA A 902 -1.09 -51.32 -50.61
N ILE A 903 -2.41 -51.16 -50.66
CA ILE A 903 -3.33 -52.13 -50.06
C ILE A 903 -3.27 -53.45 -50.82
N ILE A 904 -3.15 -54.56 -50.09
CA ILE A 904 -3.06 -55.92 -50.66
C ILE A 904 -4.19 -56.83 -50.21
N ALA A 905 -4.86 -56.50 -49.12
CA ALA A 905 -6.10 -57.14 -48.70
C ALA A 905 -6.96 -56.13 -47.94
N GLU A 906 -8.26 -56.19 -48.19
CA GLU A 906 -9.27 -55.34 -47.55
C GLU A 906 -10.20 -56.20 -46.70
N SER A 907 -10.68 -55.66 -45.59
CA SER A 907 -11.72 -56.26 -44.73
C SER A 907 -11.38 -57.68 -44.24
N VAL A 908 -10.13 -57.94 -43.89
CA VAL A 908 -9.69 -59.20 -43.26
C VAL A 908 -10.32 -59.29 -41.87
N THR A 909 -11.09 -60.34 -41.58
CA THR A 909 -11.80 -60.47 -40.29
C THR A 909 -11.01 -61.19 -39.22
N GLU A 910 -9.93 -61.87 -39.60
CA GLU A 910 -8.99 -62.52 -38.69
C GLU A 910 -7.84 -61.57 -38.36
N THR A 911 -7.19 -61.74 -37.21
CA THR A 911 -5.99 -60.93 -36.85
C THR A 911 -4.69 -61.50 -37.44
N THR A 912 -4.80 -62.08 -38.63
CA THR A 912 -3.69 -62.66 -39.38
C THR A 912 -3.96 -62.60 -40.87
N TYR A 913 -2.89 -62.47 -41.67
CA TYR A 913 -2.97 -62.48 -43.12
C TYR A 913 -1.74 -63.17 -43.72
N LEU A 914 -1.95 -64.00 -44.75
CA LEU A 914 -0.88 -64.68 -45.46
C LEU A 914 -0.70 -64.04 -46.84
N ASP A 915 0.46 -63.44 -47.09
CA ASP A 915 0.86 -62.93 -48.40
C ASP A 915 1.79 -63.96 -49.07
N GLU A 916 1.25 -64.68 -50.05
CA GLU A 916 1.92 -65.82 -50.69
C GLU A 916 2.65 -65.42 -51.98
N ASN A 917 3.69 -66.18 -52.32
CA ASN A 917 4.42 -66.13 -53.58
C ASN A 917 5.15 -64.81 -53.87
N LEU A 918 5.73 -64.20 -52.85
CA LEU A 918 6.47 -62.95 -52.98
C LEU A 918 7.77 -63.16 -53.76
N ASP A 919 8.08 -62.19 -54.63
CA ASP A 919 9.37 -62.12 -55.32
C ASP A 919 10.50 -61.77 -54.32
N ASN A 920 11.75 -61.98 -54.74
CA ASN A 920 12.90 -61.61 -53.93
C ASN A 920 12.95 -60.08 -53.74
N GLY A 921 12.92 -59.60 -52.50
CA GLY A 921 12.91 -58.18 -52.21
C GLY A 921 12.57 -57.82 -50.76
N THR A 922 12.67 -56.52 -50.47
CA THR A 922 12.23 -55.91 -49.21
C THR A 922 10.76 -55.52 -49.33
N TYR A 923 9.97 -55.85 -48.32
CA TYR A 923 8.58 -55.43 -48.20
C TYR A 923 8.33 -54.83 -46.82
N SER A 924 7.71 -53.66 -46.75
CA SER A 924 7.17 -53.07 -45.52
C SER A 924 5.68 -53.35 -45.42
N TYR A 925 5.21 -53.75 -44.24
CA TYR A 925 3.81 -54.02 -43.97
C TYR A 925 3.29 -53.18 -42.80
N TYR A 926 2.06 -52.73 -42.91
CA TYR A 926 1.26 -52.21 -41.79
C TYR A 926 -0.22 -52.58 -42.00
N VAL A 927 -0.99 -52.51 -40.93
CA VAL A 927 -2.41 -52.88 -40.94
C VAL A 927 -3.23 -51.76 -40.30
N THR A 928 -4.35 -51.37 -40.92
CA THR A 928 -5.35 -50.48 -40.32
C THR A 928 -6.58 -51.32 -39.92
N ALA A 929 -7.33 -50.86 -38.92
CA ALA A 929 -8.62 -51.42 -38.56
C ALA A 929 -9.73 -50.63 -39.26
N VAL A 930 -10.69 -51.34 -39.83
CA VAL A 930 -11.83 -50.76 -40.54
C VAL A 930 -13.02 -50.70 -39.59
N TYR A 931 -13.63 -49.52 -39.49
CA TYR A 931 -14.84 -49.25 -38.72
C TYR A 931 -15.92 -48.68 -39.65
N ASP A 932 -17.18 -48.68 -39.21
CA ASP A 932 -18.29 -48.06 -39.96
C ASP A 932 -18.03 -46.55 -40.24
N SER A 933 -17.21 -45.90 -39.41
CA SER A 933 -16.83 -44.49 -39.51
C SER A 933 -15.55 -44.21 -40.31
N GLY A 934 -14.87 -45.23 -40.84
CA GLY A 934 -13.62 -45.12 -41.60
C GLY A 934 -12.50 -45.99 -41.04
N ASP A 935 -11.28 -45.78 -41.55
CA ASP A 935 -10.11 -46.56 -41.15
C ASP A 935 -9.37 -45.90 -39.98
N SER A 936 -8.79 -46.71 -39.10
CA SER A 936 -7.86 -46.23 -38.07
C SER A 936 -6.55 -45.72 -38.65
N ASP A 937 -5.77 -45.08 -37.78
CA ASP A 937 -4.33 -44.96 -37.98
C ASP A 937 -3.67 -46.34 -38.21
N PRO A 938 -2.50 -46.40 -38.88
CA PRO A 938 -1.80 -47.65 -39.13
C PRO A 938 -1.14 -48.23 -37.88
N SER A 939 -0.99 -49.56 -37.84
CA SER A 939 -0.15 -50.26 -36.87
C SER A 939 1.32 -49.85 -36.96
N ASN A 940 2.17 -50.42 -36.08
CA ASN A 940 3.61 -50.40 -36.32
C ASN A 940 3.94 -51.03 -37.68
N ILE A 941 4.98 -50.51 -38.34
CA ILE A 941 5.48 -51.05 -39.61
C ILE A 941 6.43 -52.20 -39.34
N VAL A 942 6.29 -53.30 -40.08
CA VAL A 942 7.25 -54.43 -40.08
C VAL A 942 7.87 -54.56 -41.47
N GLU A 943 9.21 -54.59 -41.53
CA GLU A 943 9.93 -54.86 -42.77
C GLU A 943 10.41 -56.32 -42.82
N VAL A 944 10.16 -57.01 -43.93
CA VAL A 944 10.61 -58.38 -44.17
C VAL A 944 11.39 -58.46 -45.48
N GLN A 945 12.38 -59.35 -45.50
CA GLN A 945 13.19 -59.68 -46.66
C GLN A 945 12.79 -61.06 -47.16
N ILE A 946 12.20 -61.14 -48.35
CA ILE A 946 11.96 -62.41 -49.01
C ILE A 946 13.18 -62.73 -49.84
N THR A 947 13.83 -63.86 -49.55
CA THR A 947 14.97 -64.34 -50.33
C THR A 947 14.60 -65.62 -51.06
N GLY A 948 14.06 -65.48 -52.27
CA GLY A 948 13.81 -66.63 -53.13
C GLY A 948 15.12 -67.35 -53.47
N ILE A 949 15.15 -68.69 -53.35
CA ILE A 949 16.19 -69.52 -53.99
C ILE A 949 15.83 -69.64 -55.48
N GLY A 950 15.90 -68.51 -56.19
CA GLY A 950 15.66 -68.36 -57.62
C GLY A 950 16.86 -67.68 -58.25
N VAL A 951 17.48 -68.34 -59.22
CA VAL A 951 18.76 -67.98 -59.83
C VAL A 951 18.71 -66.62 -60.53
N GLU A 952 19.39 -65.63 -59.95
CA GLU A 952 19.85 -64.45 -60.71
C GLU A 952 20.96 -64.87 -61.70
N ASN A 953 20.72 -64.63 -62.99
CA ASN A 953 21.80 -64.45 -63.95
C ASN A 953 22.33 -63.02 -63.84
N ILE A 954 23.23 -62.75 -62.90
CA ILE A 954 24.13 -61.59 -62.99
C ILE A 954 25.38 -61.99 -63.76
N SER A 955 25.52 -61.39 -64.94
CA SER A 955 26.67 -61.46 -65.85
C SER A 955 28.01 -61.16 -65.14
N THR A 956 28.79 -62.19 -64.81
CA THR A 956 30.19 -62.07 -64.33
C THR A 956 31.18 -62.87 -65.19
N THR A 957 30.83 -63.19 -66.44
CA THR A 957 31.69 -63.96 -67.36
C THR A 957 32.92 -63.19 -67.88
N ALA A 958 33.21 -61.98 -67.40
CA ALA A 958 34.28 -61.11 -67.95
C ALA A 958 35.57 -61.02 -67.11
N LEU A 959 35.66 -61.67 -65.94
CA LEU A 959 36.81 -61.52 -65.02
C LEU A 959 37.52 -62.82 -64.63
N LEU A 960 36.95 -63.99 -64.97
CA LEU A 960 37.47 -65.30 -64.59
C LEU A 960 37.28 -66.31 -65.73
N THR A 961 38.37 -66.94 -66.17
CA THR A 961 38.36 -67.88 -67.31
C THR A 961 38.86 -69.25 -66.88
N VAL A 962 38.04 -70.29 -67.07
CA VAL A 962 38.37 -71.69 -66.72
C VAL A 962 38.34 -72.56 -67.98
N TYR A 963 39.47 -73.17 -68.35
CA TYR A 963 39.60 -73.92 -69.61
C TYR A 963 40.78 -74.92 -69.63
N PRO A 964 40.72 -75.96 -70.48
CA PRO A 964 39.54 -76.39 -71.25
C PRO A 964 38.50 -77.02 -70.34
N ASN A 965 37.22 -76.76 -70.64
CA ASN A 965 36.08 -77.43 -70.01
C ASN A 965 35.16 -77.92 -71.15
N PRO A 966 35.12 -79.23 -71.46
CA PRO A 966 35.64 -80.34 -70.66
C PRO A 966 37.19 -80.43 -70.59
N ALA A 967 37.72 -80.73 -69.41
CA ALA A 967 39.14 -80.91 -69.14
C ALA A 967 39.57 -82.34 -69.45
N GLY A 968 40.68 -82.50 -70.18
CA GLY A 968 41.34 -83.80 -70.32
C GLY A 968 42.29 -84.02 -69.14
N ASN A 969 43.60 -83.91 -69.39
CA ASN A 969 44.60 -84.12 -68.36
C ASN A 969 44.89 -82.91 -67.48
N THR A 970 44.53 -81.69 -67.92
CA THR A 970 44.74 -80.48 -67.12
C THR A 970 43.64 -79.45 -67.31
N LEU A 971 43.34 -78.70 -66.26
CA LEU A 971 42.39 -77.61 -66.20
C LEU A 971 43.10 -76.33 -65.72
N ASN A 972 42.97 -75.24 -66.46
CA ASN A 972 43.58 -73.95 -66.11
C ASN A 972 42.51 -72.97 -65.64
N VAL A 973 42.87 -72.13 -64.67
CA VAL A 973 42.05 -71.08 -64.10
C VAL A 973 42.83 -69.78 -64.18
N MET A 974 42.29 -68.77 -64.84
CA MET A 974 42.89 -67.43 -64.94
C MET A 974 41.94 -66.38 -64.40
N SER A 975 42.48 -65.43 -63.67
CA SER A 975 41.76 -64.35 -62.99
C SER A 975 42.47 -63.02 -63.19
N LYS A 976 41.73 -61.90 -63.25
CA LYS A 976 42.38 -60.57 -63.23
C LYS A 976 43.00 -60.21 -61.88
N SER A 977 42.58 -60.88 -60.81
CA SER A 977 43.01 -60.66 -59.42
C SER A 977 43.53 -61.94 -58.77
N ASP A 978 44.35 -61.80 -57.73
CA ASP A 978 45.01 -62.95 -57.11
C ASP A 978 44.01 -63.97 -56.56
N ILE A 979 44.18 -65.21 -57.00
CA ILE A 979 43.44 -66.37 -56.55
C ILE A 979 44.01 -66.79 -55.21
N LYS A 980 43.19 -66.65 -54.17
CA LYS A 980 43.53 -66.97 -52.78
C LYS A 980 43.28 -68.44 -52.48
N ASN A 981 42.22 -69.04 -53.02
CA ASN A 981 41.89 -70.44 -52.82
C ASN A 981 41.16 -71.03 -54.03
N LEU A 982 41.46 -72.29 -54.34
CA LEU A 982 40.84 -73.10 -55.38
C LEU A 982 40.50 -74.46 -54.82
N ARG A 983 39.26 -74.93 -55.01
CA ARG A 983 38.80 -76.25 -54.57
C ARG A 983 37.99 -76.92 -55.66
N LEU A 984 38.42 -78.10 -56.11
CA LEU A 984 37.64 -78.95 -57.00
C LEU A 984 36.97 -80.04 -56.19
N VAL A 985 35.65 -80.16 -56.31
CA VAL A 985 34.81 -81.06 -55.53
C VAL A 985 34.01 -81.93 -56.49
N SER A 986 33.88 -83.24 -56.22
CA SER A 986 33.00 -84.11 -57.01
C SER A 986 31.53 -83.81 -56.72
N ILE A 987 30.62 -84.30 -57.59
CA ILE A 987 29.18 -83.98 -57.47
C ILE A 987 28.51 -84.54 -56.20
N ASP A 988 29.12 -85.56 -55.58
CA ASP A 988 28.73 -86.12 -54.28
C ASP A 988 29.33 -85.34 -53.09
N GLY A 989 30.01 -84.22 -53.34
CA GLY A 989 30.48 -83.29 -52.32
C GLY A 989 31.87 -83.61 -51.75
N GLN A 990 32.57 -84.64 -52.23
CA GLN A 990 33.93 -84.92 -51.78
C GLN A 990 34.94 -83.92 -52.38
N LEU A 991 35.82 -83.37 -51.54
CA LEU A 991 36.92 -82.51 -52.00
C LEU A 991 37.99 -83.36 -52.70
N VAL A 992 38.22 -83.05 -53.98
CA VAL A 992 39.09 -83.83 -54.88
C VAL A 992 40.44 -83.14 -55.08
N PHE A 993 40.47 -81.81 -55.04
CA PHE A 993 41.69 -81.03 -55.17
C PHE A 993 41.55 -79.69 -54.45
N GLU A 994 42.62 -79.20 -53.83
CA GLU A 994 42.66 -77.86 -53.24
C GLU A 994 44.03 -77.20 -53.43
N MET A 995 44.04 -75.90 -53.68
CA MET A 995 45.25 -75.10 -53.81
C MET A 995 45.03 -73.68 -53.27
N ASN A 996 46.02 -73.13 -52.57
CA ASN A 996 45.95 -71.81 -51.94
C ASN A 996 47.01 -70.86 -52.50
N ASN A 997 46.71 -69.57 -52.52
CA ASN A 997 47.58 -68.45 -52.89
C ASN A 997 48.30 -68.64 -54.24
N CYS A 998 47.54 -68.88 -55.29
CA CYS A 998 48.05 -69.26 -56.61
C CYS A 998 48.52 -68.07 -57.47
N GLY A 999 48.39 -66.83 -56.99
CA GLY A 999 48.53 -65.64 -57.84
C GLY A 999 47.37 -65.57 -58.83
N LYS A 1000 47.56 -64.97 -60.02
CA LYS A 1000 46.47 -64.72 -60.98
C LYS A 1000 46.12 -65.90 -61.89
N GLU A 1001 46.92 -66.96 -61.88
CA GLU A 1001 46.73 -68.14 -62.72
C GLU A 1001 47.04 -69.41 -61.93
N ALA A 1002 46.25 -70.46 -62.15
CA ALA A 1002 46.45 -71.75 -61.52
C ALA A 1002 46.17 -72.89 -62.50
N ARG A 1003 46.95 -73.97 -62.40
CA ARG A 1003 46.80 -75.17 -63.23
C ARG A 1003 46.57 -76.40 -62.36
N ILE A 1004 45.47 -77.08 -62.61
CA ILE A 1004 45.02 -78.28 -61.92
C ILE A 1004 45.31 -79.48 -62.83
N ASN A 1005 45.97 -80.51 -62.30
CA ASN A 1005 46.15 -81.78 -63.01
C ASN A 1005 44.92 -82.66 -62.78
N THR A 1006 44.21 -82.99 -63.85
CA THR A 1006 42.96 -83.76 -63.83
C THR A 1006 43.12 -85.17 -64.38
N SER A 1007 44.34 -85.60 -64.77
CA SER A 1007 44.57 -86.89 -65.45
C SER A 1007 44.20 -88.13 -64.62
N ASN A 1008 44.20 -88.01 -63.29
CA ASN A 1008 43.91 -89.11 -62.37
C ASN A 1008 42.48 -89.04 -61.82
N LEU A 1009 41.67 -88.10 -62.30
CA LEU A 1009 40.27 -87.95 -61.90
C LEU A 1009 39.39 -88.82 -62.80
N LYS A 1010 38.33 -89.40 -62.23
CA LYS A 1010 37.37 -90.18 -63.00
C LYS A 1010 36.59 -89.24 -63.93
N SER A 1011 36.29 -89.70 -65.14
CA SER A 1011 35.47 -88.92 -66.07
C SER A 1011 34.10 -88.63 -65.45
N GLY A 1012 33.71 -87.36 -65.39
CA GLY A 1012 32.55 -86.93 -64.61
C GLY A 1012 32.42 -85.41 -64.47
N LEU A 1013 31.38 -84.96 -63.77
CA LEU A 1013 31.16 -83.54 -63.49
C LEU A 1013 31.65 -83.18 -62.08
N TYR A 1014 32.33 -82.04 -61.98
CA TYR A 1014 32.94 -81.52 -60.77
C TYR A 1014 32.54 -80.05 -60.58
N MET A 1015 32.52 -79.59 -59.32
CA MET A 1015 32.32 -78.19 -58.95
C MET A 1015 33.66 -77.58 -58.55
N LEU A 1016 34.05 -76.52 -59.25
CA LEU A 1016 35.26 -75.76 -58.98
C LEU A 1016 34.91 -74.47 -58.25
N TYR A 1017 35.29 -74.37 -56.99
CA TYR A 1017 35.16 -73.17 -56.16
C TYR A 1017 36.45 -72.36 -56.22
N ILE A 1018 36.34 -71.06 -56.41
CA ILE A 1018 37.43 -70.13 -56.65
C ILE A 1018 37.22 -68.89 -55.78
N SER A 1019 38.15 -68.60 -54.87
CA SER A 1019 38.16 -67.37 -54.07
C SER A 1019 39.28 -66.47 -54.53
N THR A 1020 38.95 -65.22 -54.86
CA THR A 1020 39.91 -64.14 -55.14
C THR A 1020 39.78 -63.05 -54.08
N ALA A 1021 40.65 -62.04 -54.14
CA ALA A 1021 40.54 -60.85 -53.27
C ALA A 1021 39.23 -60.07 -53.48
N ASP A 1022 38.62 -60.19 -54.66
CA ASP A 1022 37.44 -59.39 -55.05
C ASP A 1022 36.13 -60.18 -54.89
N GLY A 1023 36.19 -61.46 -54.49
CA GLY A 1023 35.00 -62.27 -54.26
C GLY A 1023 35.20 -63.76 -54.52
N GLN A 1024 34.13 -64.53 -54.34
CA GLN A 1024 34.11 -65.98 -54.58
C GLN A 1024 33.25 -66.32 -55.81
N SER A 1025 33.67 -67.34 -56.56
CA SER A 1025 33.00 -67.83 -57.76
C SER A 1025 33.01 -69.35 -57.79
N THR A 1026 31.97 -69.96 -58.33
CA THR A 1026 31.87 -71.42 -58.49
C THR A 1026 31.55 -71.77 -59.94
N GLN A 1027 32.28 -72.69 -60.54
CA GLN A 1027 32.06 -73.15 -61.90
C GLN A 1027 31.91 -74.68 -61.99
N LYS A 1028 30.99 -75.13 -62.85
CA LYS A 1028 30.85 -76.55 -63.21
C LYS A 1028 31.91 -76.93 -64.23
N VAL A 1029 32.70 -77.95 -63.94
CA VAL A 1029 33.75 -78.46 -64.82
C VAL A 1029 33.55 -79.94 -65.09
N SER A 1030 33.53 -80.31 -66.38
CA SER A 1030 33.51 -81.70 -66.80
C SER A 1030 34.94 -82.19 -67.04
N VAL A 1031 35.32 -83.34 -66.47
CA VAL A 1031 36.60 -84.02 -66.74
C VAL A 1031 36.30 -85.24 -67.61
N ARG A 1032 37.10 -85.48 -68.66
CA ARG A 1032 36.93 -86.57 -69.62
C ARG A 1032 38.08 -87.56 -69.60
#